data_AF-A0A8H4ZXI4-F1
#
_entry.id   AF-A0A8H4ZXI4-F1
#
_cell.length_a   1.000
_cell.length_b   1.000
_cell.length_c   1.000
_cell.angle_alpha   90.00
_cell.angle_beta   90.00
_cell.angle_gamma   90.00
#
_symmetry.space_group_name_H-M   'P 1'
#
loop_
_entity.id
_entity.type
_entity.pdbx_description
1 polymer ?
#
loop_
_entity_poly.entity_id
_entity_poly.type
_entity_poly.pdbx_seq_one_letter_code
_entity_poly.pdbx_strand_id
1 'polypeptide(L)'
;MMIRPVQVDVALATISPGSGSNSVLQMNMGQGKTSCVIPMAAAALANKKQLVRVIVPKALLQQTAQLLQARLGGILGRGIRHVPFSRRTPTTEKNIRAYHLIHRDMLKSGGVMICQPEHQMSFMLSGRQRLLDEQPAQAGPMIKVQEWLTRVSRDILDESDYTLAVRNQLIYPSGAQTTVDGHPHRWLVAEAVMRLVDNHLYGLSRSFPHSISVIRRNGGGFPFVFFLRQDVEDELVRRLTADICHGAGGILPLTEQAMAIKDRIAVKDFLMHARPSATSIERIRNLSPDKPSLKQTIYLLRGLLVNRILMMTLKKRWNVEYGLHPHRDPIAVPFHAKGVPSDQSEWGHPDVAILFTCLAFYYDGINLAQLRQSLEHILKSDDPSTEYDNWTQSSENFPSSLKAWNSINVDDEMQLGEIWKVVRYNEVVIDYFLNNSVFPRHAKQFEVKLQADGWDIPLSPLGSITENDKETTGKPLSTGFSGTNDNRTMLPLNIEQQDLPSLHHTSAEVLTYLLHPRNRRCILPQDVKIQHMDRATEMDLLFCLKSNSIRILIDAGAQILEMDNYTLVQQWLKIDHFALAGLYFDEENKPWVLTKEGRRTPLLASPFADDLSNCLVYLDEAHTRGTDLRLPPKAKGALTLRLGQTKDHTVQAAMRLRQLGTTQVVSFFVPPEVHQSISDLQDKTIHEPIDSADVVEWLLDNTCDQIEQLQPLYYSQGMDYCRRMQAALDHPDFLTDKTQRKAYVQAVKQDEQQSLQNLYEPKIKNRAAGMQTSNNAVLKGFIRDLNARRKTFQDTGRAVHASALQEVEQEREVAFEVESVRQVKKPQHFAAFSFPGLNASLEAFIRTGRLPADTNYFTHVFHALSKTGTGRKYKVQPKVTKSKLLETAEFGRTIKPKGDLSTDDFLRPVNWIIWSSVAEIAVIIMPEEAEALIPIMRNSGVPTHLLVYSAPITRKMLRFNDLTFHSIPPLPNDWKAPKWFQVELGIYAGRLYFEWDEYDAMCSLLGIQNGELGNQAQDEEPTETDTDAETEISKPQTNLEHKLAKSPLTFLQEWLAVRRRGQDFAHSPMGFVSHGKRLQEDHVFFKAADIENGLSQETVLAPIRLSSSAENDGQDHGYYGVDDMGANEARDSDSSDDDKIEYDESEYASASSSD
;
A
#
# COMPACT_ATOMS: atom_id res chain seq x y z
N MET A 1 -14.71 -45.51 23.69
CA MET A 1 -14.18 -45.03 22.41
C MET A 1 -13.41 -46.18 21.80
N MET A 2 -13.87 -46.75 20.67
CA MET A 2 -13.14 -47.84 20.02
C MET A 2 -12.08 -47.22 19.10
N ILE A 3 -10.80 -47.51 19.38
CA ILE A 3 -9.68 -47.09 18.53
C ILE A 3 -9.66 -48.00 17.31
N ARG A 4 -9.61 -47.40 16.11
CA ARG A 4 -9.58 -48.16 14.84
C ARG A 4 -8.14 -48.61 14.54
N PRO A 5 -7.92 -49.77 13.91
CA PRO A 5 -6.57 -50.26 13.57
C PRO A 5 -5.72 -49.21 12.84
N VAL A 6 -6.31 -48.54 11.85
CA VAL A 6 -5.64 -47.46 11.09
C VAL A 6 -5.14 -46.31 11.97
N GLN A 7 -5.88 -45.95 13.04
CA GLN A 7 -5.47 -44.90 13.97
C GLN A 7 -4.25 -45.33 14.79
N VAL A 8 -4.13 -46.64 15.08
CA VAL A 8 -2.97 -47.21 15.78
C VAL A 8 -1.76 -47.20 14.86
N ASP A 9 -1.91 -47.65 13.61
CA ASP A 9 -0.81 -47.70 12.63
C ASP A 9 -0.23 -46.31 12.40
N VAL A 10 -1.10 -45.32 12.21
CA VAL A 10 -0.71 -43.92 12.06
C VAL A 10 -0.04 -43.40 13.33
N ALA A 11 -0.59 -43.66 14.52
CA ALA A 11 0.02 -43.22 15.78
C ALA A 11 1.42 -43.83 15.99
N LEU A 12 1.61 -45.10 15.65
CA LEU A 12 2.92 -45.76 15.71
C LEU A 12 3.92 -45.12 14.75
N ALA A 13 3.48 -44.85 13.51
CA ALA A 13 4.31 -44.15 12.52
C ALA A 13 4.66 -42.71 12.94
N THR A 14 3.78 -42.04 13.69
CA THR A 14 4.07 -40.73 14.29
C THR A 14 5.02 -40.83 15.46
N ILE A 15 4.86 -41.80 16.36
CA ILE A 15 5.71 -41.97 17.53
C ILE A 15 7.14 -42.30 17.08
N SER A 16 7.28 -43.26 16.17
CA SER A 16 8.54 -43.80 15.69
C SER A 16 8.52 -43.94 14.16
N PRO A 17 8.77 -42.85 13.40
CA PRO A 17 8.79 -42.90 11.95
C PRO A 17 9.89 -43.85 11.45
N GLY A 18 9.57 -44.69 10.46
CA GLY A 18 10.49 -45.71 9.94
C GLY A 18 11.79 -45.14 9.33
N SER A 19 11.74 -43.90 8.86
CA SER A 19 12.90 -43.15 8.35
C SER A 19 13.83 -42.62 9.45
N GLY A 20 13.32 -42.50 10.68
CA GLY A 20 14.02 -41.81 11.77
C GLY A 20 14.30 -40.32 11.48
N SER A 21 13.62 -39.70 10.51
CA SER A 21 13.71 -38.29 10.16
C SER A 21 12.37 -37.57 10.38
N ASN A 22 12.35 -36.25 10.22
CA ASN A 22 11.12 -35.47 10.29
C ASN A 22 10.18 -35.90 9.16
N SER A 23 8.92 -36.17 9.46
CA SER A 23 7.97 -36.66 8.46
C SER A 23 6.54 -36.16 8.64
N VAL A 24 5.81 -36.08 7.54
CA VAL A 24 4.37 -35.80 7.51
C VAL A 24 3.63 -37.01 6.98
N LEU A 25 2.51 -37.34 7.61
CA LEU A 25 1.61 -38.41 7.23
C LEU A 25 0.29 -37.83 6.71
N GLN A 26 -0.25 -38.38 5.63
CA GLN A 26 -1.61 -38.08 5.22
C GLN A 26 -2.61 -38.94 5.99
N MET A 27 -3.67 -38.30 6.49
CA MET A 27 -4.83 -39.00 7.02
C MET A 27 -6.10 -38.22 6.71
N ASN A 28 -7.09 -38.90 6.11
CA ASN A 28 -8.33 -38.27 5.68
C ASN A 28 -9.05 -37.56 6.84
N MET A 29 -9.68 -36.44 6.50
CA MET A 29 -10.41 -35.62 7.47
C MET A 29 -11.55 -36.40 8.12
N GLY A 30 -11.73 -36.19 9.43
CA GLY A 30 -12.76 -36.91 10.20
C GLY A 30 -12.40 -38.34 10.58
N GLN A 31 -11.21 -38.85 10.21
CA GLN A 31 -10.74 -40.16 10.68
C GLN A 31 -10.15 -40.13 12.11
N GLY A 32 -10.12 -38.98 12.76
CA GLY A 32 -9.75 -38.83 14.16
C GLY A 32 -8.27 -38.53 14.42
N LYS A 33 -7.63 -37.74 13.55
CA LYS A 33 -6.25 -37.22 13.74
C LYS A 33 -6.08 -36.55 15.10
N THR A 34 -6.77 -35.43 15.29
CA THR A 34 -6.73 -34.66 16.54
C THR A 34 -7.39 -35.42 17.69
N SER A 35 -8.50 -36.12 17.45
CA SER A 35 -9.29 -36.77 18.51
C SER A 35 -8.70 -38.06 19.09
N CYS A 36 -7.93 -38.81 18.31
CA CYS A 36 -7.39 -40.11 18.72
C CYS A 36 -5.87 -40.18 18.56
N VAL A 37 -5.34 -39.84 17.38
CA VAL A 37 -3.92 -40.03 17.06
C VAL A 37 -3.02 -39.13 17.89
N ILE A 38 -3.29 -37.82 17.93
CA ILE A 38 -2.50 -36.86 18.70
C ILE A 38 -2.47 -37.22 20.20
N PRO A 39 -3.61 -37.51 20.88
CA PRO A 39 -3.58 -37.96 22.28
C PRO A 39 -2.76 -39.23 22.51
N MET A 40 -2.85 -40.22 21.62
CA MET A 40 -2.05 -41.46 21.72
C MET A 40 -0.54 -41.17 21.57
N ALA A 41 -0.16 -40.42 20.55
CA ALA A 41 1.22 -40.05 20.30
C ALA A 41 1.79 -39.18 21.44
N ALA A 42 1.05 -38.16 21.88
CA ALA A 42 1.46 -37.29 22.97
C ALA A 42 1.61 -38.04 24.30
N ALA A 43 0.70 -38.96 24.62
CA ALA A 43 0.80 -39.79 25.83
C ALA A 43 2.05 -40.69 25.83
N ALA A 44 2.41 -41.26 24.68
CA ALA A 44 3.59 -42.11 24.53
C ALA A 44 4.90 -41.32 24.53
N LEU A 45 4.92 -40.16 23.87
CA LEU A 45 6.11 -39.33 23.71
C LEU A 45 6.44 -38.47 24.94
N ALA A 46 5.44 -38.16 25.79
CA ALA A 46 5.63 -37.38 27.01
C ALA A 46 6.26 -38.22 28.13
N ASN A 47 7.49 -38.67 27.89
CA ASN A 47 8.21 -39.68 28.67
C ASN A 47 9.17 -39.11 29.73
N LYS A 48 9.10 -37.80 30.00
CA LYS A 48 10.02 -37.04 30.88
C LYS A 48 11.47 -36.91 30.39
N LYS A 49 11.80 -37.49 29.24
CA LYS A 49 13.10 -37.34 28.57
C LYS A 49 13.05 -36.32 27.44
N GLN A 50 11.90 -36.20 26.78
CA GLN A 50 11.63 -35.24 25.71
C GLN A 50 10.42 -34.37 26.05
N LEU A 51 10.47 -33.11 25.61
CA LEU A 51 9.37 -32.15 25.77
C LEU A 51 8.42 -32.29 24.58
N VAL A 52 7.20 -32.77 24.80
CA VAL A 52 6.21 -32.89 23.73
C VAL A 52 5.59 -31.54 23.45
N ARG A 53 5.65 -31.10 22.18
CA ARG A 53 4.97 -29.90 21.68
C ARG A 53 3.99 -30.28 20.58
N VAL A 54 2.71 -29.97 20.78
CA VAL A 54 1.67 -30.11 19.76
C VAL A 54 1.49 -28.75 19.10
N ILE A 55 1.89 -28.64 17.84
CA ILE A 55 1.84 -27.41 17.06
C ILE A 55 0.54 -27.40 16.27
N VAL A 56 -0.30 -26.39 16.49
CA VAL A 56 -1.62 -26.27 15.87
C VAL A 56 -1.87 -24.86 15.31
N PRO A 57 -2.66 -24.73 14.24
CA PRO A 57 -3.18 -23.44 13.78
C PRO A 57 -4.00 -22.71 14.85
N LYS A 58 -4.06 -21.37 14.80
CA LYS A 58 -4.83 -20.51 15.72
C LYS A 58 -6.29 -20.98 15.92
N ALA A 59 -6.97 -21.34 14.82
CA ALA A 59 -8.35 -21.80 14.83
C ALA A 59 -8.57 -23.13 15.60
N LEU A 60 -7.55 -23.97 15.72
CA LEU A 60 -7.64 -25.29 16.39
C LEU A 60 -7.17 -25.26 17.84
N LEU A 61 -6.64 -24.13 18.33
CA LEU A 61 -6.02 -24.03 19.66
C LEU A 61 -6.97 -24.44 20.78
N GLN A 62 -8.15 -23.81 20.85
CA GLN A 62 -9.11 -24.03 21.95
C GLN A 62 -9.66 -25.46 21.93
N GLN A 63 -10.03 -25.96 20.75
CA GLN A 63 -10.56 -27.31 20.57
C GLN A 63 -9.51 -28.36 20.98
N THR A 64 -8.27 -28.20 20.52
CA THR A 64 -7.17 -29.13 20.84
C THR A 64 -6.83 -29.10 22.33
N ALA A 65 -6.84 -27.91 22.95
CA ALA A 65 -6.60 -27.76 24.38
C ALA A 65 -7.64 -28.50 25.22
N GLN A 66 -8.93 -28.29 24.96
CA GLN A 66 -10.02 -28.97 25.67
C GLN A 66 -9.95 -30.49 25.48
N LEU A 67 -9.65 -30.93 24.27
CA LEU A 67 -9.54 -32.34 23.93
C LEU A 67 -8.37 -33.02 24.64
N LEU A 68 -7.17 -32.44 24.59
CA LEU A 68 -6.00 -32.99 25.29
C LEU A 68 -6.18 -32.94 26.80
N GLN A 69 -6.78 -31.87 27.35
CA GLN A 69 -7.10 -31.79 28.77
C GLN A 69 -8.05 -32.91 29.20
N ALA A 70 -9.12 -33.16 28.43
CA ALA A 70 -10.09 -34.21 28.73
C ALA A 70 -9.47 -35.62 28.62
N ARG A 71 -8.55 -35.84 27.68
CA ARG A 71 -7.97 -37.16 27.41
C ARG A 71 -6.76 -37.48 28.29
N LEU A 72 -5.92 -36.49 28.56
CA LEU A 72 -4.63 -36.67 29.22
C LEU A 72 -4.58 -36.08 30.64
N GLY A 73 -5.43 -35.09 30.94
CA GLY A 73 -5.45 -34.42 32.24
C GLY A 73 -6.15 -35.19 33.37
N GLY A 74 -6.96 -36.21 33.03
CA GLY A 74 -7.65 -37.08 33.99
C GLY A 74 -6.72 -38.12 34.64
N ILE A 75 -7.02 -39.40 34.47
CA ILE A 75 -6.27 -40.53 35.10
C ILE A 75 -4.77 -40.50 34.75
N LEU A 76 -4.41 -40.04 33.54
CA LEU A 76 -3.01 -39.95 33.12
C LEU A 76 -2.25 -38.79 33.78
N GLY A 77 -2.95 -37.83 34.42
CA GLY A 77 -2.37 -36.75 35.20
C GLY A 77 -1.39 -35.86 34.44
N ARG A 78 -1.54 -35.74 33.11
CA ARG A 78 -0.62 -34.96 32.27
C ARG A 78 -1.05 -33.50 32.26
N GLY A 79 -0.16 -32.60 32.71
CA GLY A 79 -0.37 -31.17 32.57
C GLY A 79 -0.39 -30.76 31.09
N ILE A 80 -1.33 -29.88 30.72
CA ILE A 80 -1.43 -29.26 29.40
C ILE A 80 -1.19 -27.75 29.57
N ARG A 81 -0.26 -27.16 28.82
CA ARG A 81 0.01 -25.72 28.88
C ARG A 81 0.17 -25.11 27.49
N HIS A 82 -0.29 -23.87 27.34
CA HIS A 82 -0.01 -23.01 26.21
C HIS A 82 0.66 -21.73 26.74
N VAL A 83 1.73 -21.29 26.08
CA VAL A 83 2.45 -20.07 26.47
C VAL A 83 2.54 -19.18 25.23
N PRO A 84 1.73 -18.11 25.15
CA PRO A 84 1.83 -17.16 24.06
C PRO A 84 3.13 -16.36 24.17
N PHE A 85 3.71 -16.03 23.02
CA PHE A 85 4.89 -15.18 22.93
C PHE A 85 4.82 -14.36 21.65
N SER A 86 5.03 -13.06 21.75
CA SER A 86 4.99 -12.12 20.61
C SER A 86 6.19 -11.18 20.71
N ARG A 87 6.46 -10.40 19.65
CA ARG A 87 7.50 -9.34 19.69
C ARG A 87 7.33 -8.37 20.85
N ARG A 88 6.09 -8.15 21.29
CA ARG A 88 5.72 -7.25 22.40
C ARG A 88 6.04 -7.84 23.77
N THR A 89 6.32 -9.13 23.87
CA THR A 89 6.63 -9.79 25.15
C THR A 89 7.97 -9.26 25.67
N PRO A 90 8.04 -8.69 26.89
CA PRO A 90 9.28 -8.09 27.37
C PRO A 90 10.38 -9.14 27.51
N THR A 91 11.56 -8.86 26.92
CA THR A 91 12.73 -9.74 26.90
C THR A 91 13.62 -9.57 28.15
N THR A 92 13.00 -9.26 29.30
CA THR A 92 13.73 -9.14 30.57
C THR A 92 14.25 -10.51 31.00
N GLU A 93 15.33 -10.52 31.78
CA GLU A 93 15.91 -11.77 32.28
C GLU A 93 14.88 -12.60 33.08
N LYS A 94 14.03 -11.95 33.88
CA LYS A 94 12.94 -12.59 34.62
C LYS A 94 12.00 -13.36 33.69
N ASN A 95 11.56 -12.73 32.59
CA ASN A 95 10.63 -13.34 31.64
C ASN A 95 11.28 -14.48 30.87
N ILE A 96 12.53 -14.33 30.43
CA ILE A 96 13.27 -15.40 29.73
C ILE A 96 13.47 -16.60 30.66
N ARG A 97 13.83 -16.35 31.93
CA ARG A 97 13.95 -17.40 32.96
C ARG A 97 12.61 -18.08 33.21
N ALA A 98 11.51 -17.32 33.33
CA ALA A 98 10.17 -17.87 33.52
C ALA A 98 9.73 -18.75 32.34
N TYR A 99 9.94 -18.28 31.10
CA TYR A 99 9.65 -19.03 29.88
C TYR A 99 10.41 -20.37 29.87
N HIS A 100 11.71 -20.36 30.18
CA HIS A 100 12.51 -21.58 30.29
C HIS A 100 12.03 -22.50 31.43
N LEU A 101 11.72 -21.95 32.60
CA LEU A 101 11.23 -22.71 33.76
C LEU A 101 9.93 -23.44 33.44
N ILE A 102 8.96 -22.76 32.81
CA ILE A 102 7.68 -23.36 32.41
C ILE A 102 7.90 -24.58 31.51
N HIS A 103 8.75 -24.45 30.48
CA HIS A 103 9.03 -25.56 29.56
C HIS A 103 9.79 -26.69 30.24
N ARG A 104 10.74 -26.37 31.13
CA ARG A 104 11.51 -27.36 31.89
C ARG A 104 10.64 -28.13 32.88
N ASP A 105 9.70 -27.46 33.55
CA ASP A 105 8.79 -28.09 34.49
C ASP A 105 7.83 -29.04 33.75
N MET A 106 7.35 -28.63 32.58
CA MET A 106 6.54 -29.47 31.70
C MET A 106 7.29 -30.71 31.21
N LEU A 107 8.58 -30.58 30.88
CA LEU A 107 9.44 -31.73 30.60
C LEU A 107 9.49 -32.68 31.80
N LYS A 108 9.79 -32.18 33.01
CA LYS A 108 9.95 -32.99 34.22
C LYS A 108 8.65 -33.70 34.65
N SER A 109 7.51 -33.02 34.52
CA SER A 109 6.20 -33.61 34.82
C SER A 109 5.73 -34.57 33.72
N GLY A 110 6.39 -34.57 32.55
CA GLY A 110 5.92 -35.26 31.36
C GLY A 110 4.59 -34.69 30.88
N GLY A 111 4.43 -33.37 30.94
CA GLY A 111 3.28 -32.66 30.39
C GLY A 111 3.41 -32.44 28.88
N VAL A 112 2.38 -31.85 28.29
CA VAL A 112 2.30 -31.51 26.85
C VAL A 112 2.15 -30.01 26.68
N MET A 113 2.99 -29.43 25.82
CA MET A 113 2.88 -28.04 25.40
C MET A 113 2.00 -27.96 24.15
N ILE A 114 1.06 -27.03 24.11
CA ILE A 114 0.35 -26.66 22.89
C ILE A 114 0.96 -25.36 22.38
N CYS A 115 1.45 -25.36 21.16
CA CYS A 115 2.17 -24.25 20.56
C CYS A 115 1.46 -23.78 19.28
N GLN A 116 1.62 -22.50 18.98
CA GLN A 116 1.33 -21.95 17.66
C GLN A 116 2.64 -21.67 16.93
N PRO A 117 2.67 -21.83 15.60
CA PRO A 117 3.81 -21.47 14.76
C PRO A 117 4.31 -20.05 15.01
N GLU A 118 3.38 -19.08 15.01
CA GLU A 118 3.66 -17.66 15.25
C GLU A 118 4.51 -17.44 16.50
N HIS A 119 4.08 -17.99 17.64
CA HIS A 119 4.78 -17.80 18.92
C HIS A 119 6.18 -18.41 18.96
N GLN A 120 6.40 -19.55 18.28
CA GLN A 120 7.73 -20.16 18.21
C GLN A 120 8.67 -19.32 17.35
N MET A 121 8.18 -18.85 16.20
CA MET A 121 8.93 -17.96 15.32
C MET A 121 9.23 -16.62 16.01
N SER A 122 8.28 -16.03 16.73
CA SER A 122 8.45 -14.78 17.48
C SER A 122 9.54 -14.90 18.56
N PHE A 123 9.58 -16.00 19.31
CA PHE A 123 10.62 -16.23 20.32
C PHE A 123 12.02 -16.34 19.67
N MET A 124 12.13 -17.09 18.57
CA MET A 124 13.38 -17.22 17.81
C MET A 124 13.84 -15.89 17.23
N LEU A 125 12.94 -15.14 16.59
CA LEU A 125 13.24 -13.83 16.01
C LEU A 125 13.61 -12.81 17.07
N SER A 126 12.96 -12.81 18.22
CA SER A 126 13.28 -11.92 19.33
C SER A 126 14.72 -12.13 19.84
N GLY A 127 15.19 -13.39 19.93
CA GLY A 127 16.59 -13.66 20.26
C GLY A 127 17.58 -13.07 19.25
N ARG A 128 17.29 -13.24 17.95
CA ARG A 128 18.11 -12.69 16.84
C ARG A 128 18.05 -11.15 16.79
N GLN A 129 16.88 -10.57 17.03
CA GLN A 129 16.67 -9.12 17.11
C GLN A 129 17.54 -8.51 18.20
N ARG A 130 17.58 -9.11 19.40
CA ARG A 130 18.43 -8.59 20.48
C ARG A 130 19.93 -8.67 20.16
N LEU A 131 20.36 -9.57 19.27
CA LEU A 131 21.73 -9.51 18.73
C LEU A 131 21.93 -8.34 17.76
N LEU A 132 20.94 -8.06 16.90
CA LEU A 132 20.97 -6.90 16.01
C LEU A 132 21.03 -5.59 16.80
N ASP A 133 20.25 -5.47 17.87
CA ASP A 133 20.15 -4.29 18.72
C ASP A 133 21.38 -4.10 19.64
N GLU A 134 22.44 -4.88 19.44
CA GLU A 134 23.64 -4.93 20.28
C GLU A 134 23.36 -5.20 21.78
N GLN A 135 22.34 -6.01 22.09
CA GLN A 135 21.93 -6.42 23.44
C GLN A 135 22.24 -7.91 23.73
N PRO A 136 23.52 -8.34 23.76
CA PRO A 136 23.90 -9.74 23.93
C PRO A 136 23.48 -10.34 25.29
N ALA A 137 23.31 -9.51 26.33
CA ALA A 137 22.89 -9.95 27.65
C ALA A 137 21.46 -10.53 27.65
N GLN A 138 20.56 -10.02 26.80
CA GLN A 138 19.21 -10.57 26.61
C GLN A 138 19.21 -11.64 25.52
N ALA A 139 19.95 -11.41 24.43
CA ALA A 139 19.98 -12.33 23.30
C ALA A 139 20.55 -13.71 23.64
N GLY A 140 21.67 -13.75 24.38
CA GLY A 140 22.37 -14.98 24.73
C GLY A 140 21.48 -15.98 25.46
N PRO A 141 20.80 -15.60 26.57
CA PRO A 141 19.83 -16.47 27.24
C PRO A 141 18.71 -16.97 26.33
N MET A 142 18.12 -16.11 25.48
CA MET A 142 17.04 -16.52 24.57
C MET A 142 17.50 -17.57 23.56
N ILE A 143 18.66 -17.32 22.94
CA ILE A 143 19.23 -18.23 21.94
C ILE A 143 19.60 -19.57 22.57
N LYS A 144 20.16 -19.57 23.79
CA LYS A 144 20.42 -20.80 24.55
C LYS A 144 19.15 -21.58 24.89
N VAL A 145 18.05 -20.88 25.23
CA VAL A 145 16.75 -21.53 25.47
C VAL A 145 16.20 -22.13 24.17
N GLN A 146 16.34 -21.44 23.03
CA GLN A 146 15.93 -21.96 21.73
C GLN A 146 16.74 -23.19 21.30
N GLU A 147 18.06 -23.19 21.52
CA GLU A 147 18.94 -24.33 21.28
C GLU A 147 18.56 -25.52 22.17
N TRP A 148 18.27 -25.25 23.46
CA TRP A 148 17.78 -26.28 24.38
C TRP A 148 16.45 -26.88 23.90
N LEU A 149 15.48 -26.04 23.53
CA LEU A 149 14.19 -26.50 22.98
C LEU A 149 14.40 -27.35 21.74
N THR A 150 15.26 -26.93 20.81
CA THR A 150 15.55 -27.70 19.58
C THR A 150 16.10 -29.09 19.89
N ARG A 151 16.92 -29.23 20.95
CA ARG A 151 17.54 -30.50 21.32
C ARG A 151 16.61 -31.44 22.09
N VAL A 152 15.77 -30.91 22.98
CA VAL A 152 14.97 -31.75 23.90
C VAL A 152 13.54 -31.99 23.43
N SER A 153 13.06 -31.26 22.42
CA SER A 153 11.65 -31.33 22.02
C SER A 153 11.34 -32.51 21.11
N ARG A 154 10.07 -32.91 21.13
CA ARG A 154 9.45 -33.83 20.19
C ARG A 154 8.15 -33.20 19.71
N ASP A 155 8.10 -32.85 18.43
CA ASP A 155 6.99 -32.07 17.89
C ASP A 155 5.98 -32.95 17.16
N ILE A 156 4.70 -32.63 17.36
CA ILE A 156 3.55 -33.18 16.65
C ILE A 156 2.84 -32.02 15.96
N LEU A 157 2.81 -32.00 14.63
CA LEU A 157 2.16 -30.96 13.85
C LEU A 157 0.76 -31.42 13.44
N ASP A 158 -0.27 -30.62 13.73
CA ASP A 158 -1.61 -30.80 13.16
C ASP A 158 -1.81 -29.83 12.00
N GLU A 159 -2.52 -30.28 10.96
CA GLU A 159 -2.68 -29.57 9.67
C GLU A 159 -1.36 -28.97 9.17
N SER A 160 -0.38 -29.86 8.95
CA SER A 160 1.00 -29.49 8.58
C SER A 160 1.09 -28.80 7.21
N ASP A 161 0.14 -29.03 6.32
CA ASP A 161 -0.04 -28.32 5.06
C ASP A 161 -0.32 -26.82 5.24
N TYR A 162 -1.08 -26.47 6.29
CA TYR A 162 -1.28 -25.08 6.70
C TYR A 162 -0.08 -24.56 7.50
N THR A 163 0.35 -25.31 8.52
CA THR A 163 1.44 -24.87 9.43
C THR A 163 2.76 -24.59 8.69
N LEU A 164 3.10 -25.42 7.70
CA LEU A 164 4.33 -25.31 6.91
C LEU A 164 4.10 -24.64 5.55
N ALA A 165 2.95 -23.99 5.36
CA ALA A 165 2.63 -23.32 4.11
C ALA A 165 3.68 -22.24 3.79
N VAL A 166 4.09 -22.17 2.52
CA VAL A 166 5.04 -21.18 2.00
C VAL A 166 4.55 -19.74 2.24
N ARG A 167 3.23 -19.55 2.38
CA ARG A 167 2.62 -18.25 2.65
C ARG A 167 2.76 -17.80 4.11
N ASN A 168 3.06 -18.68 5.05
CA ASN A 168 3.17 -18.30 6.45
C ASN A 168 4.57 -17.77 6.71
N GLN A 169 4.69 -16.45 6.83
CA GLN A 169 5.95 -15.78 7.11
C GLN A 169 5.76 -14.71 8.19
N LEU A 170 6.65 -14.74 9.18
CA LEU A 170 6.72 -13.75 10.26
C LEU A 170 7.89 -12.79 10.01
N ILE A 171 7.61 -11.49 9.96
CA ILE A 171 8.58 -10.42 9.68
C ILE A 171 8.75 -9.49 10.86
N TYR A 172 10.01 -9.26 11.25
CA TYR A 172 10.42 -8.28 12.25
C TYR A 172 11.12 -7.11 11.54
N PRO A 173 10.39 -6.04 11.19
CA PRO A 173 11.00 -4.83 10.66
C PRO A 173 11.95 -4.19 11.68
N SER A 174 13.06 -3.64 11.20
CA SER A 174 14.12 -3.06 12.00
C SER A 174 14.81 -1.90 11.29
N GLY A 175 15.48 -1.03 12.04
CA GLY A 175 16.14 0.15 11.49
C GLY A 175 15.20 1.36 11.36
N ALA A 176 15.68 2.41 10.70
CA ALA A 176 14.89 3.62 10.52
C ALA A 176 13.73 3.40 9.54
N GLN A 177 12.59 4.00 9.83
CA GLN A 177 11.45 4.02 8.93
C GLN A 177 11.62 5.19 7.94
N THR A 178 11.59 4.89 6.65
CA THR A 178 11.73 5.88 5.58
C THR A 178 10.56 5.79 4.61
N THR A 179 10.32 6.86 3.85
CA THR A 179 9.35 6.82 2.74
C THR A 179 9.78 5.82 1.68
N VAL A 180 8.81 5.18 1.04
CA VAL A 180 9.05 4.34 -0.13
C VAL A 180 9.87 5.09 -1.20
N ASP A 181 10.81 4.38 -1.85
CA ASP A 181 11.57 4.94 -2.98
C ASP A 181 10.62 5.43 -4.08
N GLY A 182 10.93 6.55 -4.72
CA GLY A 182 10.09 7.15 -5.76
C GLY A 182 8.90 7.98 -5.27
N HIS A 183 8.78 8.25 -3.96
CA HIS A 183 7.79 9.20 -3.42
C HIS A 183 7.91 10.59 -4.08
N PRO A 184 6.80 11.30 -4.39
CA PRO A 184 5.41 10.84 -4.29
C PRO A 184 4.93 10.14 -5.57
N HIS A 185 5.74 10.16 -6.63
CA HIS A 185 5.38 9.62 -7.94
C HIS A 185 4.97 8.15 -7.90
N ARG A 186 5.43 7.39 -6.91
CA ARG A 186 5.12 5.96 -6.79
C ARG A 186 3.62 5.65 -6.68
N TRP A 187 2.87 6.41 -5.91
CA TRP A 187 1.42 6.23 -5.83
C TRP A 187 0.67 7.09 -6.85
N LEU A 188 1.17 8.28 -7.20
CA LEU A 188 0.56 9.12 -8.24
C LEU A 188 0.51 8.41 -9.61
N VAL A 189 1.56 7.65 -9.95
CA VAL A 189 1.61 6.86 -11.19
C VAL A 189 0.64 5.67 -11.09
N ALA A 190 0.52 5.03 -9.93
CA ALA A 190 -0.44 3.96 -9.72
C ALA A 190 -1.89 4.46 -9.92
N GLU A 191 -2.27 5.57 -9.28
CA GLU A 191 -3.57 6.24 -9.44
C GLU A 191 -3.82 6.66 -10.90
N ALA A 192 -2.82 7.22 -11.58
CA ALA A 192 -2.92 7.58 -13.00
C ALA A 192 -3.14 6.35 -13.90
N VAL A 193 -2.48 5.23 -13.61
CA VAL A 193 -2.69 3.96 -14.32
C VAL A 193 -4.09 3.40 -14.04
N MET A 194 -4.59 3.48 -12.81
CA MET A 194 -5.94 3.06 -12.44
C MET A 194 -7.01 3.84 -13.21
N ARG A 195 -6.85 5.16 -13.36
CA ARG A 195 -7.76 5.97 -14.20
C ARG A 195 -7.74 5.54 -15.67
N LEU A 196 -6.57 5.21 -16.21
CA LEU A 196 -6.49 4.66 -17.57
C LEU A 196 -7.16 3.28 -17.67
N VAL A 197 -7.10 2.45 -16.63
CA VAL A 197 -7.84 1.18 -16.59
C VAL A 197 -9.32 1.46 -16.75
N ASP A 198 -9.94 2.33 -15.93
CA ASP A 198 -11.39 2.59 -16.01
C ASP A 198 -11.82 3.08 -17.40
N ASN A 199 -11.00 3.93 -18.04
CA ASN A 199 -11.25 4.42 -19.40
C ASN A 199 -11.33 3.30 -20.45
N HIS A 200 -10.57 2.21 -20.28
CA HIS A 200 -10.55 1.10 -21.24
C HIS A 200 -11.63 0.06 -20.99
N LEU A 201 -12.18 -0.04 -19.77
CA LEU A 201 -13.09 -1.13 -19.38
C LEU A 201 -14.34 -1.19 -20.26
N TYR A 202 -14.95 -0.07 -20.62
CA TYR A 202 -16.12 -0.04 -21.51
C TYR A 202 -15.81 -0.54 -22.93
N GLY A 203 -14.65 -0.15 -23.47
CA GLY A 203 -14.19 -0.62 -24.77
C GLY A 203 -13.88 -2.11 -24.76
N LEU A 204 -13.24 -2.59 -23.69
CA LEU A 204 -12.89 -4.00 -23.51
C LEU A 204 -14.12 -4.87 -23.32
N SER A 205 -15.12 -4.44 -22.54
CA SER A 205 -16.36 -5.22 -22.35
C SER A 205 -17.16 -5.38 -23.63
N ARG A 206 -17.10 -4.41 -24.56
CA ARG A 206 -17.71 -4.55 -25.89
C ARG A 206 -16.90 -5.43 -26.85
N SER A 207 -15.58 -5.32 -26.84
CA SER A 207 -14.70 -6.11 -27.72
C SER A 207 -14.56 -7.56 -27.27
N PHE A 208 -14.66 -7.83 -25.96
CA PHE A 208 -14.46 -9.14 -25.35
C PHE A 208 -15.59 -9.51 -24.37
N PRO A 209 -16.85 -9.62 -24.83
CA PRO A 209 -18.01 -9.80 -23.96
C PRO A 209 -18.00 -11.11 -23.14
N HIS A 210 -17.17 -12.08 -23.53
CA HIS A 210 -17.01 -13.37 -22.82
C HIS A 210 -15.71 -13.47 -22.01
N SER A 211 -14.83 -12.46 -22.08
CA SER A 211 -13.54 -12.48 -21.39
C SER A 211 -13.48 -11.55 -20.19
N ILE A 212 -14.42 -10.60 -20.06
CA ILE A 212 -14.47 -9.65 -18.94
C ILE A 212 -15.91 -9.37 -18.51
N SER A 213 -16.12 -9.24 -17.20
CA SER A 213 -17.36 -8.71 -16.61
C SER A 213 -17.05 -7.45 -15.80
N VAL A 214 -17.81 -6.38 -16.03
CA VAL A 214 -17.61 -5.08 -15.39
C VAL A 214 -18.92 -4.66 -14.73
N ILE A 215 -18.91 -4.49 -13.40
CA ILE A 215 -20.09 -4.13 -12.61
C ILE A 215 -19.87 -2.72 -12.03
N ARG A 216 -20.65 -1.75 -12.53
CA ARG A 216 -20.66 -0.37 -12.01
C ARG A 216 -21.74 -0.23 -10.93
N ARG A 217 -21.45 0.55 -9.90
CA ARG A 217 -22.38 0.81 -8.79
C ARG A 217 -23.36 1.93 -9.12
N ASN A 218 -24.54 1.88 -8.52
CA ASN A 218 -25.51 2.97 -8.55
C ASN A 218 -24.95 4.16 -7.73
N GLY A 219 -24.43 5.18 -8.41
CA GLY A 219 -23.76 6.33 -7.77
C GLY A 219 -22.35 6.62 -8.29
N GLY A 220 -21.83 5.83 -9.23
CA GLY A 220 -20.50 6.05 -9.83
C GLY A 220 -19.35 5.42 -9.05
N GLY A 221 -18.12 5.82 -9.40
CA GLY A 221 -16.87 5.29 -8.85
C GLY A 221 -16.28 4.12 -9.64
N PHE A 222 -15.13 3.65 -9.18
CA PHE A 222 -14.37 2.58 -9.83
C PHE A 222 -15.18 1.28 -9.87
N PRO A 223 -15.31 0.61 -11.03
CA PRO A 223 -16.13 -0.59 -11.17
C PRO A 223 -15.47 -1.82 -10.53
N PHE A 224 -16.30 -2.80 -10.17
CA PHE A 224 -15.79 -4.15 -9.91
C PHE A 224 -15.51 -4.84 -11.24
N VAL A 225 -14.29 -5.37 -11.40
CA VAL A 225 -13.82 -5.98 -12.65
C VAL A 225 -13.50 -7.45 -12.42
N PHE A 226 -13.99 -8.31 -13.31
CA PHE A 226 -13.69 -9.74 -13.31
C PHE A 226 -13.08 -10.12 -14.65
N PHE A 227 -11.78 -10.42 -14.66
CA PHE A 227 -11.08 -10.96 -15.82
C PHE A 227 -11.27 -12.48 -15.87
N LEU A 228 -11.84 -12.98 -16.97
CA LEU A 228 -12.19 -14.39 -17.15
C LEU A 228 -11.16 -15.13 -17.99
N ARG A 229 -10.56 -14.45 -18.98
CA ARG A 229 -9.59 -15.02 -19.92
C ARG A 229 -8.37 -14.10 -20.07
N GLN A 230 -7.25 -14.70 -20.47
CA GLN A 230 -5.96 -14.02 -20.56
C GLN A 230 -5.87 -13.04 -21.75
N ASP A 231 -6.64 -13.26 -22.82
CA ASP A 231 -6.69 -12.41 -24.01
C ASP A 231 -7.01 -10.94 -23.68
N VAL A 232 -7.99 -10.70 -22.81
CA VAL A 232 -8.39 -9.35 -22.39
C VAL A 232 -7.40 -8.74 -21.41
N GLU A 233 -6.71 -9.55 -20.59
CA GLU A 233 -5.64 -9.08 -19.70
C GLU A 233 -4.48 -8.52 -20.53
N ASP A 234 -4.04 -9.28 -21.53
CA ASP A 234 -2.95 -8.90 -22.41
C ASP A 234 -3.32 -7.69 -23.27
N GLU A 235 -4.55 -7.63 -23.75
CA GLU A 235 -5.06 -6.48 -24.51
C GLU A 235 -5.16 -5.21 -23.65
N LEU A 236 -5.61 -5.30 -22.40
CA LEU A 236 -5.61 -4.16 -21.46
C LEU A 236 -4.19 -3.64 -21.26
N VAL A 237 -3.22 -4.52 -20.92
CA VAL A 237 -1.82 -4.12 -20.74
C VAL A 237 -1.25 -3.50 -22.01
N ARG A 238 -1.58 -4.03 -23.20
CA ARG A 238 -1.17 -3.47 -24.49
C ARG A 238 -1.72 -2.06 -24.70
N ARG A 239 -3.01 -1.83 -24.45
CA ARG A 239 -3.65 -0.50 -24.57
C ARG A 239 -3.06 0.51 -23.60
N LEU A 240 -2.90 0.13 -22.33
CA LEU A 240 -2.27 0.97 -21.31
C LEU A 240 -0.83 1.37 -21.70
N THR A 241 -0.03 0.39 -22.13
CA THR A 241 1.37 0.64 -22.54
C THR A 241 1.43 1.59 -23.73
N ALA A 242 0.54 1.41 -24.71
CA ALA A 242 0.44 2.30 -25.86
C ALA A 242 0.09 3.73 -25.42
N ASP A 243 -0.95 3.92 -24.63
CA ASP A 243 -1.42 5.23 -24.16
C ASP A 243 -0.33 5.97 -23.38
N ILE A 244 0.36 5.27 -22.47
CA ILE A 244 1.45 5.83 -21.68
C ILE A 244 2.63 6.24 -22.57
N CYS A 245 2.97 5.44 -23.59
CA CYS A 245 3.99 5.78 -24.56
C CYS A 245 3.59 6.93 -25.51
N HIS A 246 2.29 7.26 -25.61
CA HIS A 246 1.77 8.44 -26.32
C HIS A 246 1.53 9.66 -25.40
N GLY A 247 1.72 9.50 -24.08
CA GLY A 247 1.71 10.60 -23.12
C GLY A 247 0.35 10.81 -22.43
N ALA A 248 -0.56 9.83 -22.57
CA ALA A 248 -1.83 9.84 -21.88
C ALA A 248 -1.64 9.91 -20.35
N GLY A 249 -2.56 10.61 -19.68
CA GLY A 249 -2.49 10.82 -18.23
C GLY A 249 -1.33 11.69 -17.76
N GLY A 250 -0.47 12.19 -18.66
CA GLY A 250 0.71 12.99 -18.30
C GLY A 250 1.75 12.21 -17.49
N ILE A 251 1.74 10.88 -17.55
CA ILE A 251 2.62 9.99 -16.77
C ILE A 251 4.08 10.10 -17.23
N LEU A 252 4.32 10.12 -18.54
CA LEU A 252 5.64 10.32 -19.13
C LEU A 252 5.73 11.68 -19.85
N PRO A 253 6.79 12.49 -19.60
CA PRO A 253 7.02 13.73 -20.31
C PRO A 253 7.61 13.45 -21.71
N LEU A 254 6.75 13.46 -22.74
CA LEU A 254 7.13 13.09 -24.11
C LEU A 254 7.52 14.28 -25.02
N THR A 255 7.90 15.43 -24.46
CA THR A 255 8.48 16.51 -25.29
C THR A 255 9.92 16.16 -25.66
N GLU A 256 10.40 16.56 -26.85
CA GLU A 256 11.79 16.24 -27.27
C GLU A 256 12.84 16.86 -26.35
N GLN A 257 12.53 18.03 -25.78
CA GLN A 257 13.35 18.68 -24.76
C GLN A 257 13.39 17.91 -23.43
N ALA A 258 12.42 17.01 -23.19
CA ALA A 258 12.36 16.19 -21.97
C ALA A 258 12.84 14.76 -22.18
N MET A 259 12.65 14.18 -23.36
CA MET A 259 13.05 12.81 -23.71
C MET A 259 13.32 12.69 -25.21
N ALA A 260 14.57 12.35 -25.57
CA ALA A 260 14.97 12.16 -26.96
C ALA A 260 14.27 10.95 -27.61
N ILE A 261 14.12 10.95 -28.94
CA ILE A 261 13.43 9.87 -29.68
C ILE A 261 14.03 8.50 -29.37
N LYS A 262 15.36 8.40 -29.34
CA LYS A 262 16.07 7.16 -29.00
C LYS A 262 15.76 6.67 -27.56
N ASP A 263 15.48 7.57 -26.62
CA ASP A 263 15.07 7.21 -25.26
C ASP A 263 13.64 6.70 -25.24
N ARG A 264 12.74 7.31 -26.02
CA ARG A 264 11.36 6.84 -26.15
C ARG A 264 11.28 5.43 -26.72
N ILE A 265 12.09 5.13 -27.73
CA ILE A 265 12.20 3.77 -28.29
C ILE A 265 12.69 2.78 -27.22
N ALA A 266 13.72 3.16 -26.46
CA ALA A 266 14.22 2.33 -25.37
C ALA A 266 13.17 2.14 -24.25
N VAL A 267 12.41 3.18 -23.89
CA VAL A 267 11.30 3.09 -22.92
C VAL A 267 10.21 2.16 -23.43
N LYS A 268 9.81 2.28 -24.69
CA LYS A 268 8.79 1.41 -25.30
C LYS A 268 9.23 -0.06 -25.28
N ASP A 269 10.47 -0.35 -25.69
CA ASP A 269 11.06 -1.70 -25.60
C ASP A 269 11.06 -2.21 -24.14
N PHE A 270 11.45 -1.35 -23.21
CA PHE A 270 11.51 -1.65 -21.78
C PHE A 270 10.14 -1.88 -21.13
N LEU A 271 9.06 -1.29 -21.63
CA LEU A 271 7.70 -1.46 -21.10
C LEU A 271 6.87 -2.52 -21.83
N MET A 272 7.28 -2.94 -23.03
CA MET A 272 6.57 -3.97 -23.78
C MET A 272 7.14 -5.38 -23.57
N HIS A 273 8.46 -5.53 -23.44
CA HIS A 273 9.10 -6.85 -23.48
C HIS A 273 9.58 -7.33 -22.11
N ALA A 274 9.30 -8.59 -21.81
CA ALA A 274 9.85 -9.27 -20.63
C ALA A 274 11.39 -9.29 -20.63
N ARG A 275 12.01 -9.39 -21.81
CA ARG A 275 13.46 -9.32 -22.00
C ARG A 275 13.82 -8.19 -22.98
N PRO A 276 13.95 -6.95 -22.50
CA PRO A 276 14.34 -5.84 -23.35
C PRO A 276 15.80 -5.96 -23.79
N SER A 277 16.17 -5.23 -24.85
CA SER A 277 17.53 -5.25 -25.37
C SER A 277 18.56 -4.68 -24.36
N ALA A 278 19.79 -5.18 -24.40
CA ALA A 278 20.85 -4.72 -23.49
C ALA A 278 21.15 -3.22 -23.66
N THR A 279 21.03 -2.71 -24.90
CA THR A 279 21.14 -1.29 -25.23
C THR A 279 20.03 -0.46 -24.61
N SER A 280 18.77 -0.93 -24.64
CA SER A 280 17.65 -0.27 -23.95
C SER A 280 17.89 -0.22 -22.44
N ILE A 281 18.32 -1.32 -21.82
CA ILE A 281 18.59 -1.37 -20.36
C ILE A 281 19.67 -0.35 -19.96
N GLU A 282 20.78 -0.31 -20.69
CA GLU A 282 21.87 0.63 -20.42
C GLU A 282 21.44 2.08 -20.61
N ARG A 283 20.63 2.35 -21.64
CA ARG A 283 20.08 3.69 -21.90
C ARG A 283 19.13 4.13 -20.79
N ILE A 284 18.22 3.27 -20.31
CA ILE A 284 17.34 3.57 -19.17
C ILE A 284 18.14 3.76 -17.87
N ARG A 285 19.20 2.97 -17.64
CA ARG A 285 20.06 3.12 -16.46
C ARG A 285 20.69 4.51 -16.38
N ASN A 286 21.09 5.05 -17.52
CA ASN A 286 21.75 6.34 -17.68
C ASN A 286 20.79 7.49 -18.05
N LEU A 287 19.47 7.24 -18.04
CA LEU A 287 18.47 8.20 -18.47
C LEU A 287 18.40 9.39 -17.50
N SER A 288 18.61 10.59 -18.04
CA SER A 288 18.42 11.89 -17.38
C SER A 288 18.88 11.92 -15.90
N PRO A 289 20.20 11.93 -15.63
CA PRO A 289 20.74 11.98 -14.26
C PRO A 289 20.20 13.15 -13.42
N ASP A 290 19.85 14.25 -14.10
CA ASP A 290 19.31 15.47 -13.49
C ASP A 290 17.81 15.35 -13.10
N LYS A 291 17.11 14.26 -13.49
CA LYS A 291 15.68 14.01 -13.23
C LYS A 291 15.42 12.56 -12.76
N PRO A 292 15.76 12.23 -11.50
CA PRO A 292 15.65 10.86 -10.98
C PRO A 292 14.20 10.32 -10.98
N SER A 293 13.20 11.19 -10.83
CA SER A 293 11.77 10.82 -10.82
C SER A 293 11.30 10.19 -12.13
N LEU A 294 11.85 10.60 -13.27
CA LEU A 294 11.51 10.02 -14.58
C LEU A 294 11.96 8.57 -14.67
N LYS A 295 13.21 8.31 -14.27
CA LYS A 295 13.79 6.97 -14.24
C LYS A 295 12.98 6.07 -13.28
N GLN A 296 12.66 6.56 -12.09
CA GLN A 296 11.82 5.85 -11.11
C GLN A 296 10.44 5.50 -11.69
N THR A 297 9.78 6.44 -12.36
CA THR A 297 8.49 6.24 -13.02
C THR A 297 8.54 5.10 -14.06
N ILE A 298 9.59 5.04 -14.87
CA ILE A 298 9.75 3.99 -15.89
C ILE A 298 9.95 2.61 -15.26
N TYR A 299 10.76 2.49 -14.19
CA TYR A 299 10.91 1.21 -13.48
C TYR A 299 9.60 0.78 -12.83
N LEU A 300 8.87 1.70 -12.21
CA LEU A 300 7.57 1.41 -11.62
C LEU A 300 6.57 0.91 -12.68
N LEU A 301 6.46 1.60 -13.82
CA LEU A 301 5.60 1.18 -14.93
C LEU A 301 5.93 -0.23 -15.42
N ARG A 302 7.22 -0.58 -15.49
CA ARG A 302 7.64 -1.95 -15.82
C ARG A 302 7.13 -2.96 -14.77
N GLY A 303 7.22 -2.62 -13.49
CA GLY A 303 6.66 -3.41 -12.40
C GLY A 303 5.15 -3.64 -12.52
N LEU A 304 4.41 -2.54 -12.75
CA LEU A 304 2.96 -2.57 -12.88
C LEU A 304 2.49 -3.37 -14.10
N LEU A 305 3.11 -3.14 -15.26
CA LEU A 305 2.65 -3.67 -16.55
C LEU A 305 3.33 -5.00 -16.91
N VAL A 306 4.66 -5.01 -17.05
CA VAL A 306 5.42 -6.18 -17.53
C VAL A 306 5.48 -7.28 -16.48
N ASN A 307 5.70 -6.90 -15.22
CA ASN A 307 5.72 -7.86 -14.12
C ASN A 307 4.30 -8.20 -13.60
N ARG A 308 3.24 -7.72 -14.27
CA ARG A 308 1.82 -8.02 -14.03
C ARG A 308 1.30 -7.70 -12.61
N ILE A 309 1.94 -6.80 -11.86
CA ILE A 309 1.45 -6.39 -10.53
C ILE A 309 0.05 -5.75 -10.62
N LEU A 310 -0.19 -4.94 -11.65
CA LEU A 310 -1.51 -4.34 -11.88
C LEU A 310 -2.58 -5.41 -12.12
N MET A 311 -2.30 -6.38 -13.00
CA MET A 311 -3.27 -7.44 -13.31
C MET A 311 -3.55 -8.33 -12.10
N MET A 312 -2.52 -8.65 -11.32
CA MET A 312 -2.68 -9.43 -10.09
C MET A 312 -3.59 -8.69 -9.09
N THR A 313 -3.36 -7.40 -8.87
CA THR A 313 -4.15 -6.62 -7.90
C THR A 313 -5.61 -6.43 -8.34
N LEU A 314 -5.86 -6.21 -9.63
CA LEU A 314 -7.21 -6.10 -10.17
C LEU A 314 -8.03 -7.40 -10.10
N LYS A 315 -7.37 -8.57 -10.05
CA LYS A 315 -8.02 -9.89 -9.98
C LYS A 315 -8.42 -10.31 -8.56
N LYS A 316 -7.85 -9.66 -7.54
CA LYS A 316 -8.15 -9.97 -6.13
C LYS A 316 -9.50 -9.41 -5.72
N ARG A 317 -10.22 -10.15 -4.87
CA ARG A 317 -11.54 -9.75 -4.37
C ARG A 317 -11.43 -8.84 -3.15
N TRP A 318 -11.89 -7.60 -3.28
CA TRP A 318 -12.05 -6.68 -2.17
C TRP A 318 -13.04 -7.23 -1.13
N ASN A 319 -12.78 -6.93 0.14
CA ASN A 319 -13.50 -7.38 1.33
C ASN A 319 -13.53 -8.90 1.53
N VAL A 320 -12.74 -9.67 0.76
CA VAL A 320 -12.58 -11.12 0.90
C VAL A 320 -11.11 -11.50 1.02
N GLU A 321 -10.27 -11.01 0.12
CA GLU A 321 -8.82 -11.25 0.13
C GLU A 321 -8.03 -10.05 0.66
N TYR A 322 -8.58 -8.83 0.54
CA TYR A 322 -7.96 -7.60 1.04
C TYR A 322 -9.01 -6.52 1.35
N GLY A 323 -8.61 -5.51 2.12
CA GLY A 323 -9.43 -4.35 2.44
C GLY A 323 -8.81 -3.52 3.56
N LEU A 324 -9.57 -2.58 4.14
CA LEU A 324 -9.10 -1.76 5.26
C LEU A 324 -9.45 -2.42 6.60
N HIS A 325 -8.56 -2.27 7.58
CA HIS A 325 -8.82 -2.73 8.95
C HIS A 325 -9.32 -1.54 9.81
N PRO A 326 -10.47 -1.64 10.50
CA PRO A 326 -11.08 -0.51 11.23
C PRO A 326 -10.21 0.11 12.33
N HIS A 327 -9.36 -0.69 12.98
CA HIS A 327 -8.51 -0.26 14.09
C HIS A 327 -7.02 -0.09 13.75
N ARG A 328 -6.64 -0.14 12.47
CA ARG A 328 -5.24 0.04 12.04
C ARG A 328 -5.12 1.28 11.16
N ASP A 329 -3.88 1.62 10.84
CA ASP A 329 -3.56 2.61 9.82
C ASP A 329 -4.34 2.35 8.52
N PRO A 330 -4.73 3.41 7.79
CA PRO A 330 -5.56 3.34 6.58
C PRO A 330 -4.79 2.81 5.36
N ILE A 331 -4.12 1.67 5.50
CA ILE A 331 -3.44 0.92 4.45
C ILE A 331 -4.12 -0.44 4.32
N ALA A 332 -4.26 -0.93 3.09
CA ALA A 332 -4.90 -2.22 2.85
C ALA A 332 -4.13 -3.37 3.51
N VAL A 333 -4.87 -4.30 4.10
CA VAL A 333 -4.36 -5.52 4.75
C VAL A 333 -4.97 -6.76 4.11
N PRO A 334 -4.33 -7.93 4.22
CA PRO A 334 -4.95 -9.21 3.86
C PRO A 334 -6.16 -9.55 4.72
N PHE A 335 -7.10 -10.29 4.17
CA PHE A 335 -8.31 -10.76 4.87
C PHE A 335 -8.26 -12.28 5.03
N HIS A 336 -8.63 -12.77 6.22
CA HIS A 336 -8.71 -14.21 6.47
C HIS A 336 -9.94 -14.86 5.84
N ALA A 337 -11.00 -14.07 5.75
CA ALA A 337 -12.27 -14.41 5.13
C ALA A 337 -13.01 -13.11 4.82
N LYS A 338 -14.18 -13.23 4.20
CA LYS A 338 -15.06 -12.09 3.96
C LYS A 338 -15.25 -11.23 5.22
N GLY A 339 -14.96 -9.93 5.10
CA GLY A 339 -15.19 -8.95 6.16
C GLY A 339 -14.30 -9.11 7.40
N VAL A 340 -13.37 -10.07 7.39
CA VAL A 340 -12.49 -10.38 8.51
C VAL A 340 -11.06 -10.01 8.11
N PRO A 341 -10.63 -8.76 8.35
CA PRO A 341 -9.25 -8.36 8.10
C PRO A 341 -8.30 -9.09 9.04
N SER A 342 -7.06 -9.32 8.59
CA SER A 342 -6.01 -9.85 9.47
C SER A 342 -5.55 -8.79 10.46
N ASP A 343 -5.47 -9.18 11.74
CA ASP A 343 -5.02 -8.33 12.84
C ASP A 343 -3.56 -7.86 12.66
N GLN A 344 -2.71 -8.70 12.06
CA GLN A 344 -1.25 -8.53 12.06
C GLN A 344 -0.60 -8.65 10.68
N SER A 345 -1.33 -9.14 9.67
CA SER A 345 -0.75 -9.33 8.33
C SER A 345 -0.67 -8.00 7.57
N GLU A 346 0.37 -7.85 6.75
CA GLU A 346 0.59 -6.76 5.80
C GLU A 346 1.05 -7.34 4.46
N TRP A 347 0.93 -6.53 3.41
CA TRP A 347 1.49 -6.85 2.09
C TRP A 347 2.98 -6.55 2.07
N GLY A 348 3.80 -7.56 1.80
CA GLY A 348 5.26 -7.42 1.78
C GLY A 348 5.80 -6.55 0.65
N HIS A 349 5.05 -6.39 -0.45
CA HIS A 349 5.47 -5.63 -1.63
C HIS A 349 4.82 -4.23 -1.64
N PRO A 350 5.61 -3.13 -1.69
CA PRO A 350 5.06 -1.76 -1.57
C PRO A 350 4.03 -1.41 -2.65
N ASP A 351 4.30 -1.76 -3.91
CA ASP A 351 3.38 -1.42 -5.01
C ASP A 351 2.06 -2.21 -4.94
N VAL A 352 2.07 -3.40 -4.35
CA VAL A 352 0.85 -4.18 -4.07
C VAL A 352 0.05 -3.51 -2.95
N ALA A 353 0.72 -3.11 -1.86
CA ALA A 353 0.09 -2.38 -0.76
C ALA A 353 -0.55 -1.05 -1.23
N ILE A 354 0.14 -0.29 -2.09
CA ILE A 354 -0.36 0.97 -2.66
C ILE A 354 -1.61 0.71 -3.51
N LEU A 355 -1.53 -0.21 -4.48
CA LEU A 355 -2.67 -0.51 -5.36
C LEU A 355 -3.89 -1.05 -4.60
N PHE A 356 -3.68 -1.95 -3.64
CA PHE A 356 -4.78 -2.42 -2.80
C PHE A 356 -5.34 -1.34 -1.91
N THR A 357 -4.52 -0.38 -1.44
CA THR A 357 -5.02 0.77 -0.68
C THR A 357 -5.89 1.66 -1.58
N CYS A 358 -5.43 1.99 -2.79
CA CYS A 358 -6.25 2.73 -3.77
C CYS A 358 -7.57 2.00 -4.04
N LEU A 359 -7.51 0.71 -4.41
CA LEU A 359 -8.70 -0.11 -4.68
C LEU A 359 -9.64 -0.20 -3.48
N ALA A 360 -9.11 -0.42 -2.27
CA ALA A 360 -9.93 -0.51 -1.07
C ALA A 360 -10.68 0.80 -0.82
N PHE A 361 -10.04 1.95 -0.97
CA PHE A 361 -10.73 3.25 -0.86
C PHE A 361 -11.68 3.54 -2.03
N TYR A 362 -11.35 3.14 -3.26
CA TYR A 362 -12.29 3.25 -4.39
C TYR A 362 -13.56 2.44 -4.16
N TYR A 363 -13.45 1.29 -3.46
CA TYR A 363 -14.59 0.44 -3.13
C TYR A 363 -15.29 0.80 -1.81
N ASP A 364 -14.60 1.24 -0.76
CA ASP A 364 -15.22 1.65 0.51
C ASP A 364 -15.81 3.07 0.44
N GLY A 365 -15.17 3.92 -0.35
CA GLY A 365 -15.34 5.37 -0.34
C GLY A 365 -14.76 6.01 0.92
N ILE A 366 -14.70 7.34 0.93
CA ILE A 366 -14.31 8.09 2.13
C ILE A 366 -15.48 8.23 3.11
N ASN A 367 -15.21 8.23 4.41
CA ASN A 367 -16.21 8.55 5.43
C ASN A 367 -16.30 10.06 5.71
N LEU A 368 -17.29 10.49 6.51
CA LEU A 368 -17.51 11.91 6.83
C LEU A 368 -16.31 12.56 7.52
N ALA A 369 -15.64 11.85 8.43
CA ALA A 369 -14.47 12.38 9.14
C ALA A 369 -13.27 12.59 8.19
N GLN A 370 -13.05 11.66 7.26
CA GLN A 370 -12.02 11.75 6.23
C GLN A 370 -12.31 12.88 5.22
N LEU A 371 -13.59 13.07 4.87
CA LEU A 371 -14.02 14.20 4.05
C LEU A 371 -13.75 15.54 4.75
N ARG A 372 -14.15 15.66 6.03
CA ARG A 372 -13.88 16.84 6.86
C ARG A 372 -12.39 17.18 6.86
N GLN A 373 -11.54 16.20 7.17
CA GLN A 373 -10.09 16.36 7.17
C GLN A 373 -9.56 16.86 5.81
N SER A 374 -10.11 16.34 4.71
CA SER A 374 -9.69 16.72 3.36
C SER A 374 -10.13 18.15 3.01
N LEU A 375 -11.36 18.54 3.37
CA LEU A 375 -11.86 19.91 3.19
C LEU A 375 -11.08 20.92 4.03
N GLU A 376 -10.78 20.60 5.29
CA GLU A 376 -9.92 21.45 6.14
C GLU A 376 -8.55 21.66 5.52
N HIS A 377 -7.99 20.63 4.88
CA HIS A 377 -6.71 20.73 4.18
C HIS A 377 -6.82 21.64 2.94
N ILE A 378 -7.86 21.48 2.11
CA ILE A 378 -8.12 22.35 0.95
C ILE A 378 -8.30 23.80 1.37
N LEU A 379 -9.10 24.08 2.41
CA LEU A 379 -9.35 25.46 2.85
C LEU A 379 -8.10 26.15 3.40
N LYS A 380 -7.08 25.38 3.78
CA LYS A 380 -5.77 25.87 4.22
C LYS A 380 -4.72 25.88 3.09
N SER A 381 -5.06 25.42 1.88
CA SER A 381 -4.13 25.41 0.74
C SER A 381 -4.02 26.79 0.08
N ASP A 382 -3.04 26.98 -0.80
CA ASP A 382 -2.78 28.28 -1.44
C ASP A 382 -3.76 28.63 -2.55
N ASP A 383 -4.36 27.62 -3.17
CA ASP A 383 -5.44 27.79 -4.14
C ASP A 383 -6.62 26.85 -3.83
N PRO A 384 -7.38 27.14 -2.75
CA PRO A 384 -8.57 26.37 -2.40
C PRO A 384 -9.60 26.36 -3.54
N SER A 385 -9.60 27.41 -4.38
CA SER A 385 -10.51 27.50 -5.52
C SER A 385 -10.21 26.40 -6.52
N THR A 386 -8.98 26.29 -7.01
CA THR A 386 -8.64 25.28 -8.03
C THR A 386 -8.79 23.86 -7.50
N GLU A 387 -8.35 23.59 -6.26
CA GLU A 387 -8.46 22.25 -5.66
C GLU A 387 -9.92 21.83 -5.46
N TYR A 388 -10.76 22.74 -4.96
CA TYR A 388 -12.18 22.46 -4.78
C TYR A 388 -12.96 22.44 -6.10
N ASP A 389 -12.60 23.30 -7.06
CA ASP A 389 -13.18 23.31 -8.40
C ASP A 389 -12.93 21.97 -9.11
N ASN A 390 -11.78 21.32 -8.89
CA ASN A 390 -11.52 19.98 -9.40
C ASN A 390 -12.52 18.95 -8.84
N TRP A 391 -12.91 19.06 -7.57
CA TRP A 391 -13.88 18.14 -6.94
C TRP A 391 -15.30 18.37 -7.46
N THR A 392 -15.69 19.64 -7.64
CA THR A 392 -17.03 19.99 -8.13
C THR A 392 -17.20 19.67 -9.61
N GLN A 393 -16.13 19.80 -10.41
CA GLN A 393 -16.13 19.46 -11.84
C GLN A 393 -16.06 17.95 -12.09
N SER A 394 -15.41 17.19 -11.21
CA SER A 394 -15.34 15.73 -11.33
C SER A 394 -16.61 15.02 -10.86
N SER A 395 -17.55 15.73 -10.24
CA SER A 395 -18.74 15.16 -9.61
C SER A 395 -20.02 15.54 -10.35
N GLU A 396 -20.78 14.54 -10.79
CA GLU A 396 -22.12 14.77 -11.35
C GLU A 396 -23.10 15.19 -10.23
N ASN A 397 -24.00 16.13 -10.53
CA ASN A 397 -25.04 16.60 -9.61
C ASN A 397 -24.55 17.27 -8.30
N PHE A 398 -23.37 17.91 -8.33
CA PHE A 398 -22.89 18.69 -7.18
C PHE A 398 -23.84 19.87 -6.84
N PRO A 399 -24.25 20.08 -5.57
CA PRO A 399 -25.20 21.12 -5.19
C PRO A 399 -24.73 22.52 -5.60
N SER A 400 -25.56 23.25 -6.36
CA SER A 400 -25.20 24.57 -6.92
C SER A 400 -24.82 25.59 -5.86
N SER A 401 -25.47 25.55 -4.69
CA SER A 401 -25.18 26.41 -3.54
C SER A 401 -23.80 26.15 -2.92
N LEU A 402 -23.23 24.96 -3.12
CA LEU A 402 -21.98 24.52 -2.51
C LEU A 402 -20.81 24.47 -3.51
N LYS A 403 -20.99 24.94 -4.75
CA LYS A 403 -19.91 24.93 -5.75
C LYS A 403 -18.80 25.92 -5.44
N ALA A 404 -19.11 27.01 -4.75
CA ALA A 404 -18.13 28.02 -4.41
C ALA A 404 -17.41 27.65 -3.09
N TRP A 405 -16.08 27.48 -3.15
CA TRP A 405 -15.27 27.05 -1.99
C TRP A 405 -15.46 27.95 -0.75
N ASN A 406 -15.71 29.24 -0.95
CA ASN A 406 -15.91 30.23 0.11
C ASN A 406 -17.27 30.12 0.82
N SER A 407 -18.17 29.28 0.30
CA SER A 407 -19.48 29.01 0.91
C SER A 407 -19.45 27.77 1.83
N ILE A 408 -18.29 27.11 1.93
CA ILE A 408 -18.13 25.86 2.66
C ILE A 408 -17.79 26.15 4.12
N ASN A 409 -18.60 25.61 5.02
CA ASN A 409 -18.34 25.56 6.45
C ASN A 409 -18.20 24.10 6.86
N VAL A 410 -16.98 23.70 7.25
CA VAL A 410 -16.68 22.30 7.59
C VAL A 410 -17.30 21.85 8.92
N ASP A 411 -17.69 22.81 9.77
CA ASP A 411 -18.39 22.56 11.03
C ASP A 411 -19.91 22.34 10.83
N ASP A 412 -20.44 22.62 9.63
CA ASP A 412 -21.83 22.35 9.29
C ASP A 412 -22.01 20.89 8.82
N GLU A 413 -22.51 20.04 9.72
CA GLU A 413 -22.75 18.61 9.46
C GLU A 413 -23.78 18.36 8.33
N MET A 414 -24.74 19.26 8.12
CA MET A 414 -25.71 19.12 7.03
C MET A 414 -25.04 19.36 5.68
N GLN A 415 -24.23 20.42 5.61
CA GLN A 415 -23.47 20.77 4.41
C GLN A 415 -22.46 19.66 4.07
N LEU A 416 -21.74 19.17 5.08
CA LEU A 416 -20.80 18.04 4.93
C LEU A 416 -21.52 16.77 4.46
N GLY A 417 -22.70 16.48 5.01
CA GLY A 417 -23.52 15.35 4.61
C GLY A 417 -24.02 15.43 3.16
N GLU A 418 -24.34 16.63 2.67
CA GLU A 418 -24.73 16.85 1.26
C GLU A 418 -23.55 16.64 0.31
N ILE A 419 -22.38 17.20 0.62
CA ILE A 419 -21.16 17.01 -0.16
C ILE A 419 -20.78 15.53 -0.18
N TRP A 420 -20.78 14.88 0.98
CA TRP A 420 -20.40 13.48 1.14
C TRP A 420 -21.23 12.53 0.27
N LYS A 421 -22.55 12.72 0.20
CA LYS A 421 -23.44 11.89 -0.64
C LYS A 421 -23.02 11.89 -2.11
N VAL A 422 -22.44 12.99 -2.60
CA VAL A 422 -22.01 13.16 -3.98
C VAL A 422 -20.58 12.68 -4.19
N VAL A 423 -19.66 12.99 -3.27
CA VAL A 423 -18.22 12.79 -3.50
C VAL A 423 -17.65 11.50 -2.92
N ARG A 424 -18.39 10.76 -2.08
CA ARG A 424 -17.87 9.61 -1.34
C ARG A 424 -17.09 8.60 -2.19
N TYR A 425 -17.56 8.33 -3.41
CA TYR A 425 -16.97 7.36 -4.34
C TYR A 425 -16.22 8.03 -5.51
N ASN A 426 -16.00 9.35 -5.43
CA ASN A 426 -15.30 10.09 -6.47
C ASN A 426 -13.79 9.85 -6.36
N GLU A 427 -13.20 9.24 -7.39
CA GLU A 427 -11.76 8.91 -7.43
C GLU A 427 -10.86 10.13 -7.22
N VAL A 428 -11.23 11.32 -7.72
CA VAL A 428 -10.41 12.55 -7.54
C VAL A 428 -10.36 12.97 -6.07
N VAL A 429 -11.48 12.85 -5.36
CA VAL A 429 -11.56 13.21 -3.93
C VAL A 429 -10.87 12.16 -3.07
N ILE A 430 -11.02 10.88 -3.43
CA ILE A 430 -10.32 9.77 -2.78
C ILE A 430 -8.81 9.89 -2.96
N ASP A 431 -8.34 10.09 -4.20
CA ASP A 431 -6.92 10.30 -4.52
C ASP A 431 -6.38 11.50 -3.73
N TYR A 432 -7.14 12.61 -3.61
CA TYR A 432 -6.70 13.74 -2.79
C TYR A 432 -6.49 13.35 -1.32
N PHE A 433 -7.42 12.60 -0.73
CA PHE A 433 -7.28 12.11 0.65
C PHE A 433 -6.07 11.18 0.78
N LEU A 434 -5.90 10.24 -0.15
CA LEU A 434 -4.79 9.29 -0.17
C LEU A 434 -3.44 10.01 -0.26
N ASN A 435 -3.33 10.97 -1.18
CA ASN A 435 -2.11 11.73 -1.47
C ASN A 435 -1.67 12.68 -0.36
N ASN A 436 -2.61 13.24 0.41
CA ASN A 436 -2.30 14.26 1.43
C ASN A 436 -2.34 13.70 2.86
N SER A 437 -3.17 12.69 3.13
CA SER A 437 -3.41 12.19 4.49
C SER A 437 -2.91 10.77 4.72
N VAL A 438 -2.96 9.88 3.72
CA VAL A 438 -2.65 8.45 3.91
C VAL A 438 -1.20 8.13 3.55
N PHE A 439 -0.84 8.17 2.27
CA PHE A 439 0.47 7.68 1.81
C PHE A 439 1.67 8.43 2.39
N PRO A 440 1.66 9.78 2.53
CA PRO A 440 2.78 10.49 3.14
C PRO A 440 3.08 10.07 4.58
N ARG A 441 2.05 9.62 5.31
CA ARG A 441 2.16 9.18 6.71
C ARG A 441 2.47 7.69 6.81
N HIS A 442 1.74 6.86 6.06
CA HIS A 442 1.71 5.42 6.29
C HIS A 442 2.43 4.58 5.21
N ALA A 443 2.69 5.10 4.00
CA ALA A 443 3.47 4.38 2.98
C ALA A 443 4.97 4.44 3.27
N LYS A 444 5.38 3.67 4.28
CA LYS A 444 6.74 3.62 4.80
C LYS A 444 7.33 2.23 4.70
N GLN A 445 8.66 2.16 4.63
CA GLN A 445 9.42 0.92 4.73
C GLN A 445 10.49 1.07 5.79
N PHE A 446 10.83 -0.05 6.42
CA PHE A 446 11.99 -0.10 7.28
C PHE A 446 13.22 -0.36 6.41
N GLU A 447 14.38 0.10 6.85
CA GLU A 447 15.63 -0.20 6.14
C GLU A 447 15.84 -1.70 6.00
N VAL A 448 15.60 -2.46 7.09
CA VAL A 448 16.04 -3.85 7.21
C VAL A 448 14.98 -4.70 7.90
N LYS A 449 15.01 -6.01 7.65
CA LYS A 449 14.11 -6.96 8.29
C LYS A 449 14.81 -8.23 8.75
N LEU A 450 14.21 -8.85 9.76
CA LEU A 450 14.39 -10.25 10.09
C LEU A 450 13.14 -11.03 9.67
N GLN A 451 13.34 -12.29 9.28
CA GLN A 451 12.24 -13.15 8.87
C GLN A 451 12.40 -14.57 9.42
N ALA A 452 11.26 -15.20 9.69
CA ALA A 452 11.12 -16.63 9.98
C ALA A 452 9.91 -17.15 9.21
N ASP A 453 9.96 -18.41 8.78
CA ASP A 453 8.92 -19.02 7.96
C ASP A 453 8.79 -20.53 8.28
N GLY A 454 7.96 -21.23 7.50
CA GLY A 454 7.71 -22.66 7.66
C GLY A 454 8.97 -23.55 7.69
N TRP A 455 10.11 -23.11 7.14
CA TRP A 455 11.37 -23.86 7.20
C TRP A 455 11.99 -23.89 8.61
N ASP A 456 11.67 -22.92 9.46
CA ASP A 456 12.22 -22.79 10.82
C ASP A 456 11.39 -23.57 11.87
N ILE A 457 10.23 -24.12 11.51
CA ILE A 457 9.36 -24.86 12.43
C ILE A 457 9.86 -26.30 12.68
N PRO A 458 10.19 -27.11 11.66
CA PRO A 458 10.70 -28.46 11.90
C PRO A 458 12.02 -28.44 12.67
N LEU A 459 12.16 -29.34 13.64
CA LEU A 459 13.37 -29.47 14.43
C LEU A 459 14.57 -29.79 13.54
N SER A 460 15.59 -28.95 13.60
CA SER A 460 16.73 -29.01 12.68
C SER A 460 17.68 -30.17 13.01
N PRO A 461 18.09 -30.98 12.02
CA PRO A 461 19.09 -32.03 12.20
C PRO A 461 20.52 -31.47 12.37
N LEU A 462 20.74 -30.19 12.06
CA LEU A 462 22.08 -29.56 12.07
C LEU A 462 22.62 -29.28 13.48
N GLY A 463 21.76 -29.22 14.49
CA GLY A 463 22.15 -28.95 15.89
C GLY A 463 22.60 -30.17 16.69
N SER A 464 22.71 -31.36 16.07
CA SER A 464 22.84 -32.65 16.77
C SER A 464 24.22 -33.34 16.65
N ILE A 465 25.26 -32.69 16.12
CA ILE A 465 26.57 -33.34 15.96
C ILE A 465 27.62 -32.66 16.85
N THR A 466 27.50 -32.86 18.16
CA THR A 466 28.69 -32.90 19.02
C THR A 466 28.93 -34.37 19.34
N GLU A 467 30.07 -34.92 18.89
CA GLU A 467 30.47 -36.33 19.00
C GLU A 467 30.58 -36.88 20.43
N ASN A 468 30.19 -36.11 21.45
CA ASN A 468 30.32 -36.44 22.87
C ASN A 468 29.01 -36.80 23.59
N ASP A 469 27.84 -36.75 22.95
CA ASP A 469 26.57 -37.15 23.60
C ASP A 469 26.38 -38.68 23.55
N LYS A 470 27.18 -39.38 24.35
CA LYS A 470 26.83 -40.72 24.81
C LYS A 470 25.61 -40.61 25.71
N GLU A 471 24.51 -41.19 25.23
CA GLU A 471 23.43 -41.80 26.03
C GLU A 471 22.70 -40.87 27.02
N THR A 472 21.52 -40.35 26.65
CA THR A 472 20.32 -40.35 27.54
C THR A 472 19.06 -39.67 26.96
N THR A 473 19.16 -38.77 25.97
CA THR A 473 18.00 -38.07 25.37
C THR A 473 17.61 -38.64 24.01
N GLY A 474 16.31 -38.86 23.78
CA GLY A 474 15.78 -39.33 22.49
C GLY A 474 16.04 -38.31 21.37
N LYS A 475 16.15 -38.78 20.12
CA LYS A 475 16.40 -37.94 18.93
C LYS A 475 15.29 -36.86 18.78
N PRO A 476 15.63 -35.57 18.65
CA PRO A 476 14.64 -34.53 18.37
C PRO A 476 14.04 -34.76 16.98
N LEU A 477 12.71 -34.76 16.90
CA LEU A 477 11.97 -35.08 15.68
C LEU A 477 10.66 -34.30 15.63
N SER A 478 10.31 -33.86 14.42
CA SER A 478 9.01 -33.28 14.09
C SER A 478 8.23 -34.25 13.21
N THR A 479 7.05 -34.65 13.67
CA THR A 479 6.14 -35.49 12.90
C THR A 479 4.78 -34.82 12.76
N GLY A 480 4.15 -34.87 11.60
CA GLY A 480 2.91 -34.14 11.36
C GLY A 480 1.83 -34.93 10.65
N PHE A 481 0.65 -34.34 10.58
CA PHE A 481 -0.46 -34.84 9.77
C PHE A 481 -1.02 -33.77 8.85
N SER A 482 -1.43 -34.19 7.66
CA SER A 482 -2.19 -33.37 6.73
C SER A 482 -3.46 -34.09 6.29
N GLY A 483 -4.53 -33.33 6.01
CA GLY A 483 -5.74 -33.85 5.37
C GLY A 483 -5.51 -34.30 3.92
N THR A 484 -4.57 -33.68 3.21
CA THR A 484 -4.23 -33.96 1.81
C THR A 484 -2.71 -34.00 1.62
N ASN A 485 -2.24 -34.51 0.48
CA ASN A 485 -0.81 -34.51 0.13
C ASN A 485 -0.49 -33.64 -1.10
N ASP A 486 -1.37 -32.69 -1.42
CA ASP A 486 -1.26 -31.82 -2.59
C ASP A 486 0.01 -30.94 -2.51
N ASN A 487 0.29 -30.42 -1.33
CA ASN A 487 1.42 -29.52 -1.07
C ASN A 487 2.74 -30.27 -0.78
N ARG A 488 2.82 -31.59 -1.01
CA ARG A 488 4.02 -32.40 -0.68
C ARG A 488 5.30 -31.88 -1.33
N THR A 489 5.20 -31.27 -2.51
CA THR A 489 6.34 -30.70 -3.25
C THR A 489 6.79 -29.36 -2.68
N MET A 490 5.95 -28.71 -1.88
CA MET A 490 6.15 -27.39 -1.28
C MET A 490 6.51 -27.46 0.21
N LEU A 491 6.64 -28.67 0.77
CA LEU A 491 7.18 -28.85 2.12
C LEU A 491 8.66 -28.44 2.18
N PRO A 492 9.12 -27.81 3.28
CA PRO A 492 10.53 -27.55 3.53
C PRO A 492 11.38 -28.83 3.37
N LEU A 493 12.59 -28.72 2.82
CA LEU A 493 13.44 -29.90 2.56
C LEU A 493 13.93 -30.62 3.83
N ASN A 494 13.75 -30.04 5.02
CA ASN A 494 14.06 -30.65 6.31
C ASN A 494 12.89 -31.48 6.89
N ILE A 495 11.82 -31.70 6.13
CA ILE A 495 10.69 -32.59 6.47
C ILE A 495 10.11 -33.25 5.21
N GLU A 496 9.78 -34.55 5.28
CA GLU A 496 9.34 -35.31 4.10
C GLU A 496 7.92 -35.88 4.25
N GLN A 497 7.15 -35.92 3.16
CA GLN A 497 5.89 -36.67 3.13
C GLN A 497 6.20 -38.17 3.07
N GLN A 498 5.74 -38.92 4.07
CA GLN A 498 5.99 -40.37 4.19
C GLN A 498 4.70 -41.12 4.51
N ASP A 499 3.76 -41.12 3.56
CA ASP A 499 2.46 -41.76 3.71
C ASP A 499 2.58 -43.28 3.92
N LEU A 500 1.69 -43.83 4.73
CA LEU A 500 1.60 -45.29 4.89
C LEU A 500 1.03 -45.90 3.59
N PRO A 501 1.52 -47.06 3.12
CA PRO A 501 1.00 -47.71 1.91
C PRO A 501 -0.50 -47.99 1.98
N SER A 502 -1.01 -48.29 3.17
CA SER A 502 -2.44 -48.49 3.42
C SER A 502 -3.28 -47.24 3.23
N LEU A 503 -2.67 -46.04 3.23
CA LEU A 503 -3.36 -44.75 3.12
C LEU A 503 -3.18 -44.07 1.77
N HIS A 504 -2.39 -44.60 0.83
CA HIS A 504 -2.19 -43.97 -0.48
C HIS A 504 -3.48 -43.74 -1.28
N HIS A 505 -4.51 -44.57 -1.07
CA HIS A 505 -5.81 -44.44 -1.76
C HIS A 505 -6.63 -43.23 -1.25
N THR A 506 -6.29 -42.67 -0.09
CA THR A 506 -7.11 -41.65 0.60
C THR A 506 -7.23 -40.34 -0.18
N SER A 507 -6.19 -39.92 -0.91
CA SER A 507 -6.25 -38.73 -1.78
C SER A 507 -7.27 -38.87 -2.92
N ALA A 508 -7.37 -40.07 -3.49
CA ALA A 508 -8.33 -40.35 -4.56
C ALA A 508 -9.73 -40.60 -4.00
N GLU A 509 -9.82 -41.14 -2.79
CA GLU A 509 -11.08 -41.52 -2.15
C GLU A 509 -12.10 -40.37 -2.12
N VAL A 510 -11.71 -39.18 -1.64
CA VAL A 510 -12.66 -38.04 -1.59
C VAL A 510 -13.08 -37.59 -2.99
N LEU A 511 -12.18 -37.63 -3.97
CA LEU A 511 -12.52 -37.35 -5.36
C LEU A 511 -13.53 -38.36 -5.90
N THR A 512 -13.41 -39.65 -5.57
CA THR A 512 -14.43 -40.64 -5.96
C THR A 512 -15.80 -40.33 -5.38
N TYR A 513 -15.87 -39.72 -4.18
CA TYR A 513 -17.14 -39.27 -3.60
C TYR A 513 -17.73 -38.10 -4.40
N LEU A 514 -16.93 -37.10 -4.75
CA LEU A 514 -17.37 -35.97 -5.58
C LEU A 514 -17.83 -36.41 -6.97
N LEU A 515 -17.23 -37.47 -7.51
CA LEU A 515 -17.54 -38.08 -8.80
C LEU A 515 -18.67 -39.12 -8.74
N HIS A 516 -19.19 -39.44 -7.55
CA HIS A 516 -20.29 -40.39 -7.41
C HIS A 516 -21.56 -39.84 -8.11
N PRO A 517 -22.41 -40.67 -8.77
CA PRO A 517 -23.58 -40.19 -9.52
C PRO A 517 -24.51 -39.22 -8.77
N ARG A 518 -24.65 -39.39 -7.45
CA ARG A 518 -25.45 -38.50 -6.59
C ARG A 518 -24.90 -37.07 -6.45
N ASN A 519 -23.60 -36.88 -6.67
CA ASN A 519 -22.86 -35.64 -6.47
C ASN A 519 -22.46 -34.96 -7.79
N ARG A 520 -22.98 -35.44 -8.92
CA ARG A 520 -22.69 -34.93 -10.28
C ARG A 520 -23.27 -33.56 -10.57
N ARG A 521 -24.14 -33.07 -9.71
CA ARG A 521 -24.95 -31.89 -9.99
C ARG A 521 -24.16 -30.60 -9.80
N CYS A 522 -24.04 -29.83 -10.87
CA CYS A 522 -23.65 -28.42 -10.85
C CYS A 522 -24.89 -27.57 -11.12
N ILE A 523 -25.00 -26.45 -10.39
CA ILE A 523 -26.13 -25.52 -10.47
C ILE A 523 -25.57 -24.14 -10.80
N LEU A 524 -26.04 -23.58 -11.91
CA LEU A 524 -25.86 -22.17 -12.22
C LEU A 524 -27.04 -21.40 -11.59
N PRO A 525 -26.80 -20.48 -10.63
CA PRO A 525 -27.89 -19.79 -9.95
C PRO A 525 -28.83 -18.99 -10.87
N GLN A 526 -28.37 -18.60 -12.07
CA GLN A 526 -29.15 -17.88 -13.08
C GLN A 526 -30.28 -18.71 -13.72
N ASP A 527 -30.25 -20.05 -13.62
CA ASP A 527 -31.22 -20.94 -14.27
C ASP A 527 -32.62 -20.94 -13.59
N VAL A 528 -32.82 -20.17 -12.52
CA VAL A 528 -34.04 -20.22 -11.70
C VAL A 528 -35.07 -19.13 -12.04
N LYS A 529 -34.76 -18.08 -12.82
CA LYS A 529 -35.77 -17.16 -13.41
C LYS A 529 -35.22 -16.27 -14.55
N ILE A 530 -35.75 -16.51 -15.76
CA ILE A 530 -36.02 -15.66 -16.94
C ILE A 530 -35.34 -14.26 -17.03
N GLN A 531 -34.57 -14.10 -18.13
CA GLN A 531 -34.34 -12.90 -18.98
C GLN A 531 -33.10 -12.02 -18.87
N HIS A 532 -32.25 -12.10 -17.85
CA HIS A 532 -31.01 -11.31 -17.84
C HIS A 532 -29.79 -12.14 -17.41
N MET A 533 -28.68 -12.00 -18.15
CA MET A 533 -27.34 -12.55 -17.85
C MET A 533 -26.67 -11.83 -16.65
N ASP A 534 -27.45 -11.23 -15.76
CA ASP A 534 -26.94 -10.49 -14.60
C ASP A 534 -26.63 -11.47 -13.46
N ARG A 535 -25.65 -11.12 -12.62
CA ARG A 535 -25.20 -11.97 -11.50
C ARG A 535 -26.37 -12.19 -10.53
N ALA A 536 -26.63 -13.45 -10.18
CA ALA A 536 -27.66 -13.80 -9.20
C ALA A 536 -27.36 -13.14 -7.85
N THR A 537 -28.37 -12.52 -7.24
CA THR A 537 -28.26 -11.92 -5.91
C THR A 537 -28.17 -13.01 -4.82
N GLU A 538 -27.78 -12.63 -3.61
CA GLU A 538 -27.80 -13.55 -2.46
C GLU A 538 -29.20 -14.11 -2.19
N MET A 539 -30.23 -13.28 -2.41
CA MET A 539 -31.62 -13.72 -2.28
C MET A 539 -31.97 -14.76 -3.34
N ASP A 540 -31.52 -14.59 -4.58
CA ASP A 540 -31.71 -15.58 -5.66
C ASP A 540 -31.04 -16.92 -5.30
N LEU A 541 -29.85 -16.88 -4.69
CA LEU A 541 -29.17 -18.06 -4.18
C LEU A 541 -30.01 -18.75 -3.09
N LEU A 542 -30.54 -18.02 -2.11
CA LEU A 542 -31.39 -18.60 -1.06
C LEU A 542 -32.67 -19.23 -1.62
N PHE A 543 -33.32 -18.60 -2.60
CA PHE A 543 -34.47 -19.18 -3.32
C PHE A 543 -34.09 -20.45 -4.09
N CYS A 544 -32.91 -20.48 -4.71
CA CYS A 544 -32.38 -21.66 -5.38
C CYS A 544 -32.14 -22.81 -4.39
N LEU A 545 -31.54 -22.54 -3.23
CA LEU A 545 -31.35 -23.54 -2.17
C LEU A 545 -32.68 -24.15 -1.73
N LYS A 546 -33.68 -23.29 -1.49
CA LYS A 546 -35.03 -23.73 -1.11
C LYS A 546 -35.68 -24.61 -2.18
N SER A 547 -35.63 -24.18 -3.43
CA SER A 547 -36.22 -24.90 -4.58
C SER A 547 -35.59 -26.30 -4.75
N ASN A 548 -34.32 -26.45 -4.38
CA ASN A 548 -33.59 -27.71 -4.44
C ASN A 548 -33.65 -28.54 -3.15
N SER A 549 -34.39 -28.08 -2.14
CA SER A 549 -34.47 -28.70 -0.80
C SER A 549 -33.08 -28.89 -0.16
N ILE A 550 -32.20 -27.90 -0.34
CA ILE A 550 -30.87 -27.84 0.29
C ILE A 550 -31.00 -27.02 1.57
N ARG A 551 -30.51 -27.57 2.68
CA ARG A 551 -30.54 -26.92 4.02
C ARG A 551 -29.16 -26.62 4.58
N ILE A 552 -28.11 -26.99 3.87
CA ILE A 552 -26.73 -26.76 4.29
C ILE A 552 -26.04 -25.98 3.18
N LEU A 553 -25.57 -24.77 3.50
CA LEU A 553 -24.78 -23.95 2.61
C LEU A 553 -23.34 -23.92 3.13
N ILE A 554 -22.42 -24.44 2.31
CA ILE A 554 -20.99 -24.46 2.55
C ILE A 554 -20.37 -23.45 1.59
N ASP A 555 -20.16 -22.24 2.07
CA ASP A 555 -19.71 -21.11 1.28
C ASP A 555 -18.18 -21.05 1.18
N ALA A 556 -17.58 -22.09 0.62
CA ALA A 556 -16.13 -22.18 0.38
C ALA A 556 -15.63 -21.19 -0.69
N GLY A 557 -16.54 -20.62 -1.48
CA GLY A 557 -16.23 -19.68 -2.55
C GLY A 557 -16.42 -18.22 -2.14
N ALA A 558 -16.85 -17.96 -0.91
CA ALA A 558 -17.22 -16.62 -0.42
C ALA A 558 -18.15 -15.87 -1.39
N GLN A 559 -19.26 -16.52 -1.78
CA GLN A 559 -20.26 -15.98 -2.69
C GLN A 559 -21.28 -15.09 -2.00
N ILE A 560 -21.47 -15.25 -0.68
CA ILE A 560 -22.26 -14.31 0.12
C ILE A 560 -21.34 -13.11 0.39
N LEU A 561 -21.57 -11.94 -0.21
CA LEU A 561 -20.78 -10.70 -0.12
C LEU A 561 -21.46 -9.51 0.60
N GLU A 562 -22.79 -9.43 0.61
CA GLU A 562 -23.59 -8.32 1.17
C GLU A 562 -24.10 -8.62 2.60
N MET A 563 -24.63 -9.82 2.85
CA MET A 563 -25.15 -10.19 4.17
C MET A 563 -24.06 -10.72 5.11
N ASP A 564 -24.15 -10.38 6.40
CA ASP A 564 -23.40 -11.09 7.44
C ASP A 564 -24.04 -12.46 7.75
N ASN A 565 -23.32 -13.30 8.49
CA ASN A 565 -23.76 -14.67 8.80
C ASN A 565 -25.14 -14.71 9.48
N TYR A 566 -25.40 -13.75 10.36
CA TYR A 566 -26.68 -13.63 11.08
C TYR A 566 -27.82 -13.26 10.12
N THR A 567 -27.63 -12.21 9.33
CA THR A 567 -28.64 -11.68 8.40
C THR A 567 -28.95 -12.71 7.33
N LEU A 568 -27.94 -13.39 6.79
CA LEU A 568 -28.15 -14.45 5.80
C LEU A 568 -29.07 -15.55 6.34
N VAL A 569 -28.76 -16.10 7.52
CA VAL A 569 -29.58 -17.15 8.13
C VAL A 569 -30.97 -16.64 8.51
N GLN A 570 -31.07 -15.39 8.97
CA GLN A 570 -32.35 -14.75 9.26
C GLN A 570 -33.23 -14.64 7.99
N GLN A 571 -32.67 -14.20 6.86
CA GLN A 571 -33.39 -14.13 5.59
C GLN A 571 -33.71 -15.52 5.05
N TRP A 572 -32.78 -16.47 5.17
CA TRP A 572 -33.01 -17.85 4.72
C TRP A 572 -34.14 -18.54 5.50
N LEU A 573 -34.27 -18.28 6.81
CA LEU A 573 -35.41 -18.76 7.61
C LEU A 573 -36.76 -18.15 7.19
N LYS A 574 -36.75 -16.92 6.68
CA LYS A 574 -37.96 -16.29 6.09
C LYS A 574 -38.33 -16.92 4.75
N ILE A 575 -37.39 -17.53 4.03
CA ILE A 575 -37.63 -18.21 2.75
C ILE A 575 -37.99 -19.69 2.95
N ASP A 576 -37.27 -20.42 3.81
CA ASP A 576 -37.58 -21.82 4.13
C ASP A 576 -38.42 -21.96 5.40
N HIS A 577 -39.74 -21.83 5.23
CA HIS A 577 -40.71 -22.01 6.32
C HIS A 577 -40.74 -23.42 6.93
N PHE A 578 -40.07 -24.42 6.36
CA PHE A 578 -40.06 -25.80 6.91
C PHE A 578 -38.92 -26.06 7.90
N ALA A 579 -37.87 -25.24 7.89
CA ALA A 579 -36.84 -25.32 8.93
C ALA A 579 -37.41 -24.78 10.25
N LEU A 580 -36.90 -25.24 11.40
CA LEU A 580 -37.31 -24.75 12.73
C LEU A 580 -36.34 -23.69 13.27
N ALA A 581 -35.07 -23.79 12.89
CA ALA A 581 -34.02 -22.89 13.30
C ALA A 581 -32.89 -22.86 12.25
N GLY A 582 -31.96 -21.93 12.40
CA GLY A 582 -30.78 -21.79 11.55
C GLY A 582 -29.51 -21.71 12.39
N LEU A 583 -28.48 -22.43 11.98
CA LEU A 583 -27.16 -22.42 12.60
C LEU A 583 -26.24 -21.49 11.82
N TYR A 584 -25.53 -20.63 12.54
CA TYR A 584 -24.47 -19.77 12.02
C TYR A 584 -23.35 -19.60 13.04
N PHE A 585 -22.23 -19.05 12.61
CA PHE A 585 -21.11 -18.69 13.49
C PHE A 585 -21.06 -17.17 13.65
N ASP A 586 -20.79 -16.71 14.87
CA ASP A 586 -20.62 -15.29 15.17
C ASP A 586 -19.16 -14.82 15.03
N GLU A 587 -18.93 -13.54 15.30
CA GLU A 587 -17.61 -12.90 15.25
C GLU A 587 -16.58 -13.51 16.21
N GLU A 588 -17.02 -14.19 17.27
CA GLU A 588 -16.16 -14.93 18.21
C GLU A 588 -15.91 -16.39 17.79
N ASN A 589 -16.27 -16.76 16.55
CA ASN A 589 -16.20 -18.12 16.00
C ASN A 589 -16.99 -19.16 16.82
N LYS A 590 -18.07 -18.75 17.50
CA LYS A 590 -18.93 -19.65 18.28
C LYS A 590 -20.17 -20.06 17.48
N PRO A 591 -20.58 -21.35 17.53
CA PRO A 591 -21.79 -21.79 16.86
C PRO A 591 -23.05 -21.37 17.62
N TRP A 592 -23.95 -20.68 16.93
CA TRP A 592 -25.23 -20.20 17.46
C TRP A 592 -26.41 -20.73 16.65
N VAL A 593 -27.54 -20.91 17.33
CA VAL A 593 -28.82 -21.27 16.74
C VAL A 593 -29.79 -20.10 16.84
N LEU A 594 -30.33 -19.69 15.69
CA LEU A 594 -31.39 -18.70 15.54
C LEU A 594 -32.72 -19.40 15.27
N THR A 595 -33.69 -19.20 16.16
CA THR A 595 -35.07 -19.71 15.98
C THR A 595 -35.92 -18.74 15.14
N LYS A 596 -37.07 -19.21 14.63
CA LYS A 596 -38.01 -18.36 13.87
C LYS A 596 -38.52 -17.17 14.65
N GLU A 597 -38.66 -17.32 15.96
CA GLU A 597 -39.09 -16.26 16.88
C GLU A 597 -38.00 -15.22 17.14
N GLY A 598 -36.82 -15.36 16.51
CA GLY A 598 -35.69 -14.45 16.64
C GLY A 598 -34.82 -14.73 17.87
N ARG A 599 -35.08 -15.79 18.64
CA ARG A 599 -34.27 -16.15 19.81
C ARG A 599 -32.95 -16.79 19.38
N ARG A 600 -31.85 -16.27 19.90
CA ARG A 600 -30.47 -16.71 19.68
C ARG A 600 -29.98 -17.52 20.90
N THR A 601 -29.50 -18.75 20.69
CA THR A 601 -29.00 -19.67 21.76
C THR A 601 -27.71 -20.37 21.32
N PRO A 602 -26.68 -20.54 22.19
CA PRO A 602 -25.48 -21.29 21.82
C PRO A 602 -25.82 -22.74 21.44
N LEU A 603 -25.14 -23.32 20.45
CA LEU A 603 -25.46 -24.66 19.93
C LEU A 603 -25.55 -25.71 21.05
N LEU A 604 -24.54 -25.75 21.93
CA LEU A 604 -24.46 -26.73 23.03
C LEU A 604 -25.59 -26.60 24.06
N ALA A 605 -26.22 -25.43 24.16
CA ALA A 605 -27.34 -25.17 25.06
C ALA A 605 -28.71 -25.25 24.34
N SER A 606 -28.71 -25.52 23.03
CA SER A 606 -29.91 -25.59 22.21
C SER A 606 -30.48 -27.02 22.15
N PRO A 607 -31.79 -27.19 21.90
CA PRO A 607 -32.37 -28.52 21.69
C PRO A 607 -31.89 -29.21 20.39
N PHE A 608 -31.11 -28.51 19.56
CA PHE A 608 -30.60 -28.98 18.28
C PHE A 608 -29.13 -29.43 18.33
N ALA A 609 -28.50 -29.45 19.52
CA ALA A 609 -27.10 -29.81 19.70
C ALA A 609 -26.76 -31.21 19.17
N ASP A 610 -27.68 -32.17 19.36
CA ASP A 610 -27.50 -33.57 18.97
C ASP A 610 -28.11 -33.91 17.60
N ASP A 611 -29.04 -33.09 17.09
CA ASP A 611 -29.71 -33.31 15.81
C ASP A 611 -30.02 -31.99 15.07
N LEU A 612 -29.36 -31.80 13.93
CA LEU A 612 -29.52 -30.64 13.04
C LEU A 612 -30.51 -30.89 11.89
N SER A 613 -31.29 -31.98 11.89
CA SER A 613 -32.16 -32.39 10.78
C SER A 613 -33.20 -31.34 10.36
N ASN A 614 -33.69 -30.56 11.33
CA ASN A 614 -34.69 -29.51 11.11
C ASN A 614 -34.08 -28.10 11.05
N CYS A 615 -32.75 -27.99 10.97
CA CYS A 615 -32.06 -26.72 10.93
C CYS A 615 -31.56 -26.38 9.53
N LEU A 616 -31.55 -25.09 9.21
CA LEU A 616 -30.65 -24.55 8.18
C LEU A 616 -29.26 -24.45 8.77
N VAL A 617 -28.22 -24.70 7.99
CA VAL A 617 -26.82 -24.61 8.45
C VAL A 617 -26.05 -23.78 7.45
N TYR A 618 -25.49 -22.68 7.91
CA TYR A 618 -24.58 -21.86 7.12
C TYR A 618 -23.16 -21.99 7.66
N LEU A 619 -22.24 -22.34 6.77
CA LEU A 619 -20.79 -22.31 7.00
C LEU A 619 -20.20 -21.33 6.00
N ASP A 620 -19.67 -20.22 6.49
CA ASP A 620 -18.87 -19.28 5.70
C ASP A 620 -17.48 -19.89 5.35
N GLU A 621 -16.68 -19.15 4.59
CA GLU A 621 -15.33 -19.58 4.17
C GLU A 621 -14.45 -19.99 5.37
N ALA A 622 -14.40 -19.15 6.42
CA ALA A 622 -13.57 -19.38 7.61
C ALA A 622 -13.94 -20.68 8.34
N HIS A 623 -15.25 -20.98 8.41
CA HIS A 623 -15.78 -22.14 9.13
C HIS A 623 -15.88 -23.41 8.27
N THR A 624 -15.46 -23.37 7.00
CA THR A 624 -15.34 -24.57 6.16
C THR A 624 -14.16 -25.47 6.55
N ARG A 625 -13.17 -24.91 7.25
CA ARG A 625 -12.01 -25.61 7.83
C ARG A 625 -12.13 -25.72 9.35
N GLY A 626 -11.58 -26.79 9.94
CA GLY A 626 -11.53 -27.00 11.40
C GLY A 626 -12.86 -27.34 12.10
N THR A 627 -14.01 -26.86 11.63
CA THR A 627 -15.31 -27.02 12.30
C THR A 627 -15.88 -28.45 12.18
N ASP A 628 -16.25 -29.10 13.29
CA ASP A 628 -16.88 -30.43 13.29
C ASP A 628 -18.33 -30.37 13.79
N LEU A 629 -19.28 -30.44 12.85
CA LEU A 629 -20.72 -30.50 13.12
C LEU A 629 -21.27 -31.89 12.80
N ARG A 630 -22.18 -32.39 13.64
CA ARG A 630 -22.90 -33.65 13.39
C ARG A 630 -24.07 -33.40 12.44
N LEU A 631 -23.77 -33.39 11.14
CA LEU A 631 -24.78 -33.19 10.11
C LEU A 631 -25.63 -34.46 9.89
N PRO A 632 -26.93 -34.33 9.55
CA PRO A 632 -27.84 -35.46 9.36
C PRO A 632 -27.38 -36.44 8.26
N PRO A 633 -27.66 -37.75 8.37
CA PRO A 633 -27.25 -38.74 7.38
C PRO A 633 -27.78 -38.47 5.96
N LYS A 634 -28.97 -37.86 5.82
CA LYS A 634 -29.57 -37.54 4.51
C LYS A 634 -29.39 -36.06 4.12
N ALA A 635 -28.41 -35.40 4.72
CA ALA A 635 -28.16 -33.99 4.44
C ALA A 635 -27.77 -33.75 2.97
N LYS A 636 -28.31 -32.66 2.42
CA LYS A 636 -27.93 -32.10 1.12
C LYS A 636 -27.22 -30.79 1.36
N GLY A 637 -25.99 -30.68 0.88
CA GLY A 637 -25.18 -29.47 0.95
C GLY A 637 -25.02 -28.80 -0.41
N ALA A 638 -25.07 -27.47 -0.42
CA ALA A 638 -24.56 -26.64 -1.49
C ALA A 638 -23.11 -26.28 -1.18
N LEU A 639 -22.22 -26.47 -2.15
CA LEU A 639 -20.83 -26.06 -2.07
C LEU A 639 -20.56 -25.02 -3.14
N THR A 640 -20.27 -23.79 -2.73
CA THR A 640 -20.00 -22.68 -3.65
C THR A 640 -18.56 -22.73 -4.18
N LEU A 641 -18.37 -22.29 -5.42
CA LEU A 641 -17.04 -22.16 -6.03
C LEU A 641 -16.67 -20.68 -6.30
N ARG A 642 -15.36 -20.40 -6.41
CA ARG A 642 -14.79 -19.12 -6.90
C ARG A 642 -13.59 -19.35 -7.79
N LEU A 643 -13.29 -18.40 -8.68
CA LEU A 643 -12.09 -18.46 -9.52
C LEU A 643 -10.81 -18.68 -8.68
N GLY A 644 -9.92 -19.54 -9.15
CA GLY A 644 -8.66 -19.87 -8.47
C GLY A 644 -8.81 -20.76 -7.23
N GLN A 645 -10.00 -21.28 -6.94
CA GLN A 645 -10.21 -22.24 -5.86
C GLN A 645 -9.51 -23.57 -6.17
N THR A 646 -8.81 -24.12 -5.17
CA THR A 646 -8.02 -25.34 -5.33
C THR A 646 -8.75 -26.59 -4.85
N LYS A 647 -8.23 -27.75 -5.26
CA LYS A 647 -8.76 -29.05 -4.85
C LYS A 647 -8.76 -29.19 -3.34
N ASP A 648 -7.64 -28.91 -2.68
CA ASP A 648 -7.51 -29.06 -1.22
C ASP A 648 -8.61 -28.27 -0.49
N HIS A 649 -8.73 -26.97 -0.76
CA HIS A 649 -9.76 -26.13 -0.14
C HIS A 649 -11.18 -26.69 -0.33
N THR A 650 -11.51 -27.10 -1.54
CA THR A 650 -12.84 -27.62 -1.89
C THR A 650 -13.12 -28.97 -1.24
N VAL A 651 -12.14 -29.88 -1.25
CA VAL A 651 -12.25 -31.19 -0.60
C VAL A 651 -12.41 -31.04 0.91
N GLN A 652 -11.67 -30.10 1.52
CA GLN A 652 -11.77 -29.84 2.95
C GLN A 652 -13.16 -29.33 3.38
N ALA A 653 -13.73 -28.43 2.57
CA ALA A 653 -15.09 -27.92 2.74
C ALA A 653 -16.15 -29.01 2.49
N ALA A 654 -16.03 -29.77 1.39
CA ALA A 654 -16.95 -30.86 1.06
C ALA A 654 -17.02 -31.91 2.18
N MET A 655 -15.88 -32.22 2.80
CA MET A 655 -15.78 -33.19 3.90
C MET A 655 -16.36 -32.69 5.24
N ARG A 656 -16.98 -31.50 5.31
CA ARG A 656 -17.93 -31.19 6.39
C ARG A 656 -19.13 -32.12 6.34
N LEU A 657 -19.51 -32.57 5.16
CA LEU A 657 -20.42 -33.70 4.95
C LEU A 657 -19.66 -35.01 5.17
N ARG A 658 -19.45 -35.40 6.44
CA ARG A 658 -18.66 -36.58 6.84
C ARG A 658 -19.16 -37.91 6.24
N GLN A 659 -20.42 -37.98 5.79
CA GLN A 659 -21.03 -39.16 5.18
C GLN A 659 -21.21 -39.01 3.66
N LEU A 660 -20.41 -38.16 2.99
CA LEU A 660 -20.45 -37.97 1.54
C LEU A 660 -20.14 -39.24 0.73
N GLY A 661 -19.33 -40.13 1.31
CA GLY A 661 -19.04 -41.46 0.76
C GLY A 661 -20.21 -42.44 0.86
N THR A 662 -21.24 -42.19 1.68
CA THR A 662 -22.32 -43.15 1.95
C THR A 662 -23.73 -42.63 1.68
N THR A 663 -24.16 -41.53 2.28
CA THR A 663 -25.58 -41.13 2.35
C THR A 663 -25.81 -39.64 2.07
N GLN A 664 -24.86 -38.78 2.42
CA GLN A 664 -24.96 -37.34 2.18
C GLN A 664 -24.68 -36.99 0.72
N VAL A 665 -25.19 -35.84 0.29
CA VAL A 665 -25.08 -35.34 -1.09
C VAL A 665 -24.53 -33.93 -1.09
N VAL A 666 -23.66 -33.63 -2.05
CA VAL A 666 -23.18 -32.28 -2.36
C VAL A 666 -23.63 -31.88 -3.77
N SER A 667 -23.96 -30.60 -3.95
CA SER A 667 -24.18 -29.98 -5.25
C SER A 667 -23.31 -28.74 -5.38
N PHE A 668 -22.64 -28.59 -6.51
CA PHE A 668 -21.76 -27.45 -6.76
C PHE A 668 -22.56 -26.25 -7.22
N PHE A 669 -22.31 -25.09 -6.62
CA PHE A 669 -22.90 -23.82 -7.03
C PHE A 669 -21.82 -23.02 -7.75
N VAL A 670 -22.04 -22.84 -9.05
CA VAL A 670 -21.02 -22.33 -9.98
C VAL A 670 -21.47 -20.94 -10.45
N PRO A 671 -20.79 -19.87 -10.05
CA PRO A 671 -21.01 -18.54 -10.61
C PRO A 671 -20.67 -18.49 -12.11
N PRO A 672 -21.22 -17.53 -12.88
CA PRO A 672 -20.97 -17.42 -14.32
C PRO A 672 -19.48 -17.36 -14.67
N GLU A 673 -18.67 -16.63 -13.89
CA GLU A 673 -17.23 -16.52 -14.12
C GLU A 673 -16.50 -17.87 -13.96
N VAL A 674 -16.92 -18.69 -12.99
CA VAL A 674 -16.35 -20.01 -12.76
C VAL A 674 -16.83 -20.99 -13.82
N HIS A 675 -18.10 -20.91 -14.21
CA HIS A 675 -18.66 -21.73 -15.27
C HIS A 675 -17.89 -21.50 -16.57
N GLN A 676 -17.64 -20.24 -16.94
CA GLN A 676 -16.86 -19.91 -18.13
C GLN A 676 -15.44 -20.47 -18.04
N SER A 677 -14.76 -20.31 -16.90
CA SER A 677 -13.41 -20.85 -16.70
C SER A 677 -13.34 -22.37 -16.80
N ILE A 678 -14.34 -23.10 -16.28
CA ILE A 678 -14.45 -24.55 -16.43
C ILE A 678 -14.72 -24.93 -17.89
N SER A 679 -15.68 -24.25 -18.55
CA SER A 679 -15.99 -24.48 -19.97
C SER A 679 -14.77 -24.30 -20.86
N ASP A 680 -13.98 -23.26 -20.62
CA ASP A 680 -12.78 -22.94 -21.39
C ASP A 680 -11.70 -24.02 -21.24
N LEU A 681 -11.51 -24.55 -20.02
CA LEU A 681 -10.55 -25.63 -19.79
C LEU A 681 -10.97 -26.94 -20.46
N GLN A 682 -12.28 -27.19 -20.53
CA GLN A 682 -12.87 -28.42 -21.05
C GLN A 682 -13.17 -28.36 -22.55
N ASP A 683 -12.86 -27.25 -23.22
CA ASP A 683 -13.25 -26.96 -24.60
C ASP A 683 -14.77 -27.11 -24.86
N LYS A 684 -15.59 -26.83 -23.84
CA LYS A 684 -17.06 -26.96 -23.89
C LYS A 684 -17.72 -25.65 -24.31
N THR A 685 -18.80 -25.77 -25.08
CA THR A 685 -19.67 -24.61 -25.36
C THR A 685 -20.53 -24.23 -24.14
N ILE A 686 -21.02 -22.98 -24.08
CA ILE A 686 -21.85 -22.50 -22.94
C ILE A 686 -23.17 -23.28 -22.76
N HIS A 687 -23.58 -24.05 -23.77
CA HIS A 687 -24.80 -24.85 -23.78
C HIS A 687 -24.57 -26.30 -23.34
N GLU A 688 -23.32 -26.73 -23.22
CA GLU A 688 -22.99 -28.06 -22.74
C GLU A 688 -23.04 -28.11 -21.22
N PRO A 689 -23.67 -29.15 -20.64
CA PRO A 689 -23.81 -29.25 -19.20
C PRO A 689 -22.45 -29.47 -18.54
N ILE A 690 -22.14 -28.64 -17.55
CA ILE A 690 -21.02 -28.86 -16.63
C ILE A 690 -21.47 -29.80 -15.51
N ASP A 691 -20.64 -30.79 -15.18
CA ASP A 691 -20.87 -31.71 -14.05
C ASP A 691 -19.69 -31.68 -13.05
N SER A 692 -19.75 -32.55 -12.03
CA SER A 692 -18.69 -32.60 -11.02
C SER A 692 -17.33 -33.09 -11.54
N ALA A 693 -17.26 -33.79 -12.69
CA ALA A 693 -15.98 -34.19 -13.29
C ALA A 693 -15.21 -32.97 -13.79
N ASP A 694 -15.91 -32.12 -14.54
CA ASP A 694 -15.34 -30.89 -15.10
C ASP A 694 -14.82 -29.97 -13.97
N VAL A 695 -15.61 -29.86 -12.89
CA VAL A 695 -15.21 -29.13 -11.69
C VAL A 695 -13.95 -29.73 -11.07
N VAL A 696 -13.87 -31.05 -10.91
CA VAL A 696 -12.71 -31.70 -10.29
C VAL A 696 -11.44 -31.51 -11.12
N GLU A 697 -11.53 -31.62 -12.44
CA GLU A 697 -10.40 -31.38 -13.34
C GLU A 697 -9.94 -29.93 -13.27
N TRP A 698 -10.87 -28.98 -13.27
CA TRP A 698 -10.57 -27.56 -13.09
C TRP A 698 -9.94 -27.25 -11.72
N LEU A 699 -10.39 -27.88 -10.64
CA LEU A 699 -9.78 -27.74 -9.31
C LEU A 699 -8.34 -28.28 -9.28
N LEU A 700 -8.06 -29.36 -10.02
CA LEU A 700 -6.72 -29.93 -10.14
C LEU A 700 -5.79 -29.00 -10.93
N ASP A 701 -6.24 -28.46 -12.06
CA ASP A 701 -5.53 -27.49 -12.87
C ASP A 701 -5.16 -26.23 -12.05
N ASN A 702 -6.15 -25.64 -11.36
CA ASN A 702 -5.94 -24.53 -10.44
C ASN A 702 -4.93 -24.83 -9.33
N THR A 703 -4.89 -26.09 -8.85
CA THR A 703 -3.94 -26.51 -7.81
C THR A 703 -2.51 -26.54 -8.35
N CYS A 704 -2.32 -27.05 -9.57
CA CYS A 704 -1.04 -27.02 -10.27
C CYS A 704 -0.58 -25.58 -10.51
N ASP A 705 -1.44 -24.73 -11.08
CA ASP A 705 -1.16 -23.32 -11.35
C ASP A 705 -0.76 -22.58 -10.06
N GLN A 706 -1.46 -22.81 -8.95
CA GLN A 706 -1.13 -22.20 -7.66
C GLN A 706 0.22 -22.67 -7.10
N ILE A 707 0.55 -23.96 -7.23
CA ILE A 707 1.85 -24.50 -6.79
C ILE A 707 2.99 -23.90 -7.61
N GLU A 708 2.83 -23.79 -8.93
CA GLU A 708 3.82 -23.19 -9.82
C GLU A 708 4.06 -21.71 -9.46
N GLN A 709 2.99 -20.95 -9.21
CA GLN A 709 3.09 -19.54 -8.78
C GLN A 709 3.88 -19.37 -7.47
N LEU A 710 3.76 -20.30 -6.51
CA LEU A 710 4.45 -20.22 -5.22
C LEU A 710 5.91 -20.69 -5.26
N GLN A 711 6.35 -21.34 -6.34
CA GLN A 711 7.68 -21.97 -6.43
C GLN A 711 8.87 -20.98 -6.29
N PRO A 712 8.83 -19.76 -6.87
CA PRO A 712 9.91 -18.79 -6.69
C PRO A 712 10.07 -18.32 -5.24
N LEU A 713 8.95 -18.14 -4.52
CA LEU A 713 8.95 -17.80 -3.11
C LEU A 713 9.53 -18.93 -2.25
N TYR A 714 9.07 -20.17 -2.48
CA TYR A 714 9.62 -21.36 -1.84
C TYR A 714 11.14 -21.47 -2.02
N TYR A 715 11.65 -21.19 -3.23
CA TYR A 715 13.08 -21.15 -3.50
C TYR A 715 13.80 -20.06 -2.67
N SER A 716 13.23 -18.85 -2.61
CA SER A 716 13.81 -17.74 -1.86
C SER A 716 13.90 -18.05 -0.35
N GLN A 717 12.82 -18.59 0.24
CA GLN A 717 12.78 -18.99 1.65
C GLN A 717 13.81 -20.10 1.94
N GLY A 718 13.86 -21.15 1.12
CA GLY A 718 14.82 -22.24 1.30
C GLY A 718 16.28 -21.79 1.18
N MET A 719 16.58 -20.88 0.24
CA MET A 719 17.92 -20.30 0.11
C MET A 719 18.28 -19.42 1.31
N ASP A 720 17.33 -18.64 1.83
CA ASP A 720 17.54 -17.83 3.04
C ASP A 720 17.77 -18.71 4.28
N TYR A 721 16.97 -19.76 4.47
CA TYR A 721 17.18 -20.75 5.53
C TYR A 721 18.60 -21.33 5.46
N CYS A 722 19.04 -21.79 4.29
CA CYS A 722 20.39 -22.34 4.10
C CYS A 722 21.48 -21.31 4.42
N ARG A 723 21.31 -20.05 3.98
CA ARG A 723 22.21 -18.93 4.28
C ARG A 723 22.33 -18.69 5.79
N ARG A 724 21.20 -18.59 6.50
CA ARG A 724 21.15 -18.36 7.95
C ARG A 724 21.77 -19.52 8.74
N MET A 725 21.48 -20.75 8.35
CA MET A 725 22.05 -21.94 9.00
C MET A 725 23.56 -22.05 8.77
N GLN A 726 24.05 -21.78 7.55
CA GLN A 726 25.48 -21.77 7.29
C GLN A 726 26.19 -20.66 8.07
N ALA A 727 25.61 -19.46 8.15
CA ALA A 727 26.19 -18.38 8.94
C ALA A 727 26.36 -18.74 10.42
N ALA A 728 25.42 -19.50 11.00
CA ALA A 728 25.54 -20.01 12.36
C ALA A 728 26.70 -21.02 12.49
N LEU A 729 26.94 -21.85 11.47
CA LEU A 729 28.05 -22.82 11.44
C LEU A 729 29.42 -22.16 11.22
N ASP A 730 29.49 -21.14 10.38
CA ASP A 730 30.74 -20.43 10.06
C ASP A 730 31.19 -19.50 11.21
N HIS A 731 30.27 -19.14 12.10
CA HIS A 731 30.48 -18.18 13.19
C HIS A 731 29.98 -18.71 14.55
N PRO A 732 30.45 -19.87 15.03
CA PRO A 732 29.88 -20.54 16.22
C PRO A 732 29.91 -19.70 17.50
N ASP A 733 30.85 -18.74 17.61
CA ASP A 733 31.01 -17.87 18.79
C ASP A 733 30.33 -16.50 18.62
N PHE A 734 29.34 -16.35 17.73
CA PHE A 734 28.64 -15.08 17.48
C PHE A 734 28.01 -14.45 18.74
N LEU A 735 27.78 -15.23 19.80
CA LEU A 735 27.30 -14.72 21.09
C LEU A 735 28.38 -13.99 21.89
N THR A 736 29.63 -14.48 21.85
CA THR A 736 30.74 -14.01 22.69
C THR A 736 31.71 -13.13 21.92
N ASP A 737 32.07 -13.49 20.68
CA ASP A 737 32.98 -12.76 19.81
C ASP A 737 32.26 -11.69 18.98
N LYS A 738 32.73 -10.43 19.08
CA LYS A 738 32.12 -9.29 18.40
C LYS A 738 32.28 -9.32 16.87
N THR A 739 33.37 -9.88 16.36
CA THR A 739 33.65 -9.94 14.92
C THR A 739 32.79 -10.99 14.26
N GLN A 740 32.74 -12.19 14.84
CA GLN A 740 31.82 -13.26 14.43
C GLN A 740 30.36 -12.81 14.53
N ARG A 741 30.00 -12.07 15.60
CA ARG A 741 28.66 -11.48 15.74
C ARG A 741 28.31 -10.59 14.56
N LYS A 742 29.18 -9.66 14.19
CA LYS A 742 28.94 -8.75 13.05
C LYS A 742 28.75 -9.52 11.76
N ALA A 743 29.57 -10.54 11.51
CA ALA A 743 29.45 -11.37 10.31
C ALA A 743 28.15 -12.17 10.27
N TYR A 744 27.77 -12.82 11.39
CA TYR A 744 26.50 -13.52 11.53
C TYR A 744 25.30 -12.59 11.33
N VAL A 745 25.32 -11.43 12.00
CA VAL A 745 24.26 -10.41 11.88
C VAL A 745 24.10 -9.95 10.44
N GLN A 746 25.19 -9.65 9.72
CA GLN A 746 25.12 -9.28 8.30
C GLN A 746 24.54 -10.39 7.42
N ALA A 747 24.79 -11.66 7.76
CA ALA A 747 24.27 -12.80 7.01
C ALA A 747 22.81 -13.16 7.35
N VAL A 748 22.28 -12.76 8.50
CA VAL A 748 20.88 -13.00 8.89
C VAL A 748 19.99 -11.82 8.54
N LYS A 749 20.53 -10.61 8.61
CA LYS A 749 19.89 -9.37 8.19
C LYS A 749 19.54 -9.41 6.70
N GLN A 750 18.40 -8.84 6.36
CA GLN A 750 17.96 -8.62 4.98
C GLN A 750 17.59 -7.15 4.78
N ASP A 751 17.91 -6.62 3.61
CA ASP A 751 17.46 -5.29 3.21
C ASP A 751 15.97 -5.36 2.86
N GLU A 752 15.16 -4.58 3.57
CA GLU A 752 13.73 -4.46 3.32
C GLU A 752 13.48 -3.30 2.35
N GLN A 753 14.17 -2.18 2.53
CA GLN A 753 14.09 -1.07 1.60
C GLN A 753 14.79 -1.42 0.28
N GLN A 754 14.02 -1.42 -0.81
CA GLN A 754 14.54 -1.68 -2.15
C GLN A 754 14.18 -0.52 -3.06
N SER A 755 15.17 -0.08 -3.85
CA SER A 755 14.90 0.90 -4.92
C SER A 755 14.07 0.28 -6.03
N LEU A 756 13.32 1.12 -6.75
CA LEU A 756 12.55 0.70 -7.93
C LEU A 756 13.45 0.04 -8.99
N GLN A 757 14.70 0.51 -9.11
CA GLN A 757 15.69 -0.12 -9.97
C GLN A 757 16.02 -1.55 -9.50
N ASN A 758 16.28 -1.77 -8.20
CA ASN A 758 16.59 -3.10 -7.67
C ASN A 758 15.43 -4.10 -7.84
N LEU A 759 14.19 -3.60 -7.78
CA LEU A 759 12.96 -4.39 -7.92
C LEU A 759 12.69 -4.80 -9.38
N TYR A 760 12.88 -3.88 -10.33
CA TYR A 760 12.34 -4.02 -11.69
C TYR A 760 13.37 -3.99 -12.82
N GLU A 761 14.64 -3.72 -12.54
CA GLU A 761 15.68 -3.84 -13.56
C GLU A 761 15.81 -5.30 -14.01
N PRO A 762 15.75 -5.58 -15.33
CA PRO A 762 15.95 -6.92 -15.85
C PRO A 762 17.31 -7.47 -15.44
N LYS A 763 17.31 -8.53 -14.64
CA LYS A 763 18.54 -9.23 -14.29
C LYS A 763 19.03 -10.00 -15.52
N ILE A 764 19.92 -9.38 -16.30
CA ILE A 764 20.79 -10.09 -17.26
C ILE A 764 21.45 -11.23 -16.47
N LYS A 765 21.66 -12.41 -17.06
CA LYS A 765 22.27 -13.61 -16.45
C LYS A 765 23.69 -13.35 -15.90
N ASN A 766 23.87 -12.42 -15.00
CA ASN A 766 24.97 -12.38 -14.07
C ASN A 766 24.67 -13.52 -13.11
N ARG A 767 25.55 -14.53 -13.13
CA ARG A 767 25.63 -15.59 -12.12
C ARG A 767 25.22 -14.97 -10.80
N ALA A 768 24.06 -15.37 -10.27
CA ALA A 768 23.71 -15.01 -8.92
C ALA A 768 24.96 -15.30 -8.08
N ALA A 769 25.43 -14.33 -7.31
CA ALA A 769 26.39 -14.56 -6.24
C ALA A 769 25.68 -15.37 -5.14
N GLY A 770 25.06 -16.48 -5.50
CA GLY A 770 24.48 -17.45 -4.60
C GLY A 770 25.63 -18.33 -4.18
N MET A 771 25.99 -18.25 -2.91
CA MET A 771 26.49 -19.33 -2.07
C MET A 771 26.67 -20.65 -2.85
N GLN A 772 27.78 -20.78 -3.58
CA GLN A 772 27.95 -21.90 -4.52
C GLN A 772 28.30 -23.21 -3.81
N THR A 773 28.69 -23.13 -2.55
CA THR A 773 29.12 -24.28 -1.76
C THR A 773 28.86 -24.04 -0.28
N SER A 774 28.02 -24.88 0.33
CA SER A 774 28.02 -25.08 1.79
C SER A 774 29.09 -26.11 2.14
N ASN A 775 29.78 -25.90 3.26
CA ASN A 775 30.72 -26.87 3.83
C ASN A 775 29.99 -28.04 4.52
N ASN A 776 28.72 -27.86 4.86
CA ASN A 776 27.88 -28.89 5.47
C ASN A 776 27.18 -29.75 4.39
N ALA A 777 27.27 -31.08 4.52
CA ALA A 777 26.71 -32.00 3.53
C ALA A 777 25.18 -31.88 3.37
N VAL A 778 24.44 -31.63 4.45
CA VAL A 778 22.96 -31.50 4.45
C VAL A 778 22.55 -30.23 3.72
N LEU A 779 23.11 -29.08 4.11
CA LEU A 779 22.82 -27.79 3.47
C LEU A 779 23.25 -27.78 2.00
N LYS A 780 24.38 -28.41 1.66
CA LYS A 780 24.81 -28.60 0.27
C LYS A 780 23.79 -29.42 -0.53
N GLY A 781 23.21 -30.46 0.07
CA GLY A 781 22.10 -31.21 -0.49
C GLY A 781 20.87 -30.33 -0.77
N PHE A 782 20.43 -29.56 0.22
CA PHE A 782 19.30 -28.63 0.07
C PHE A 782 19.53 -27.60 -1.04
N ILE A 783 20.70 -26.95 -1.07
CA ILE A 783 21.05 -25.97 -2.11
C ILE A 783 21.04 -26.61 -3.50
N ARG A 784 21.54 -27.84 -3.64
CA ARG A 784 21.53 -28.57 -4.91
C ARG A 784 20.09 -28.84 -5.38
N ASP A 785 19.24 -29.31 -4.48
CA ASP A 785 17.86 -29.69 -4.80
C ASP A 785 17.00 -28.46 -5.11
N LEU A 786 17.17 -27.36 -4.36
CA LEU A 786 16.56 -26.06 -4.66
C LEU A 786 16.97 -25.54 -6.04
N ASN A 787 18.26 -25.62 -6.39
CA ASN A 787 18.74 -25.21 -7.71
C ASN A 787 18.26 -26.14 -8.84
N ALA A 788 18.09 -27.44 -8.57
CA ALA A 788 17.51 -28.37 -9.53
C ALA A 788 16.04 -28.03 -9.81
N ARG A 789 15.24 -27.82 -8.75
CA ARG A 789 13.83 -27.41 -8.86
C ARG A 789 13.67 -26.07 -9.58
N ARG A 790 14.57 -25.11 -9.33
CA ARG A 790 14.58 -23.82 -10.04
C ARG A 790 14.86 -23.97 -11.55
N LYS A 791 15.68 -24.94 -11.96
CA LYS A 791 15.98 -25.20 -13.39
C LYS A 791 14.82 -25.87 -14.12
N THR A 792 14.04 -26.70 -13.43
CA THR A 792 12.85 -27.36 -14.00
C THR A 792 11.64 -26.43 -14.07
N PHE A 793 11.68 -25.29 -13.39
CA PHE A 793 10.64 -24.27 -13.50
C PHE A 793 10.60 -23.70 -14.93
N GLN A 794 9.49 -23.90 -15.61
CA GLN A 794 9.17 -23.25 -16.88
C GLN A 794 8.17 -22.14 -16.58
N ASP A 795 8.51 -20.91 -16.92
CA ASP A 795 7.58 -19.79 -16.85
C ASP A 795 6.58 -19.96 -18.00
N THR A 796 5.36 -20.39 -17.69
CA THR A 796 4.26 -20.59 -18.64
C THR A 796 3.66 -19.27 -19.15
N GLY A 797 4.24 -18.11 -18.78
CA GLY A 797 3.77 -16.78 -19.18
C GLY A 797 2.60 -16.26 -18.34
N ARG A 798 2.09 -17.08 -17.42
CA ARG A 798 1.08 -16.73 -16.41
C ARG A 798 1.68 -16.33 -15.05
N ALA A 799 2.96 -16.63 -14.82
CA ALA A 799 3.59 -16.39 -13.53
C ALA A 799 3.94 -14.91 -13.34
N VAL A 800 3.46 -14.34 -12.24
CA VAL A 800 3.91 -13.03 -11.76
C VAL A 800 5.39 -13.13 -11.37
N HIS A 801 6.17 -12.10 -11.71
CA HIS A 801 7.64 -12.11 -11.53
C HIS A 801 8.03 -12.44 -10.07
N ALA A 802 9.14 -13.15 -9.86
CA ALA A 802 9.60 -13.64 -8.55
C ALA A 802 9.77 -12.56 -7.45
N SER A 803 9.97 -11.29 -7.80
CA SER A 803 9.98 -10.18 -6.85
C SER A 803 8.58 -9.72 -6.46
N ALA A 804 7.63 -9.76 -7.40
CA ALA A 804 6.24 -9.47 -7.13
C ALA A 804 5.62 -10.56 -6.23
N LEU A 805 6.03 -11.84 -6.35
CA LEU A 805 5.72 -12.99 -5.46
C LEU A 805 6.10 -12.81 -3.97
N GLN A 806 6.63 -11.64 -3.56
CA GLN A 806 6.50 -11.13 -2.19
C GLN A 806 5.06 -10.67 -1.86
N GLU A 807 4.06 -11.06 -2.67
CA GLU A 807 2.60 -11.01 -2.46
C GLU A 807 2.12 -11.71 -1.17
N VAL A 808 3.04 -12.23 -0.38
CA VAL A 808 2.73 -13.06 0.77
C VAL A 808 2.10 -12.20 1.85
N GLU A 809 1.01 -12.71 2.41
CA GLU A 809 0.51 -12.27 3.70
C GLU A 809 1.64 -12.42 4.72
N GLN A 810 2.32 -11.31 5.00
CA GLN A 810 3.40 -11.31 5.97
C GLN A 810 2.79 -10.91 7.30
N GLU A 811 2.79 -11.82 8.26
CA GLU A 811 2.53 -11.42 9.64
C GLU A 811 3.67 -10.53 10.09
N ARG A 812 3.33 -9.28 10.42
CA ARG A 812 4.32 -8.27 10.78
C ARG A 812 4.11 -7.86 12.22
N GLU A 813 5.09 -8.16 13.05
CA GLU A 813 5.09 -7.65 14.42
C GLU A 813 5.98 -6.41 14.47
N VAL A 814 5.40 -5.22 14.62
CA VAL A 814 6.14 -3.97 14.84
C VAL A 814 6.35 -3.79 16.35
N ALA A 815 7.59 -3.52 16.78
CA ALA A 815 7.85 -3.10 18.15
C ALA A 815 7.43 -1.63 18.29
N PHE A 816 6.71 -1.29 19.37
CA PHE A 816 6.14 0.04 19.66
C PHE A 816 6.82 1.16 18.89
N GLU A 817 6.06 1.81 17.99
CA GLU A 817 6.50 3.02 17.34
C GLU A 817 6.76 4.06 18.43
N VAL A 818 8.04 4.29 18.72
CA VAL A 818 8.42 5.51 19.41
C VAL A 818 8.16 6.61 18.39
N GLU A 819 7.02 7.28 18.50
CA GLU A 819 6.77 8.54 17.82
C GLU A 819 8.00 9.41 18.05
N SER A 820 8.81 9.57 17.01
CA SER A 820 9.89 10.55 17.03
C SER A 820 9.22 11.91 17.08
N VAL A 821 9.01 12.42 18.29
CA VAL A 821 8.59 13.80 18.52
C VAL A 821 9.64 14.65 17.83
N ARG A 822 9.26 15.19 16.66
CA ARG A 822 10.10 16.15 15.95
C ARG A 822 10.33 17.30 16.91
N GLN A 823 11.55 17.40 17.43
CA GLN A 823 11.94 18.59 18.17
C GLN A 823 11.69 19.77 17.24
N VAL A 824 10.80 20.67 17.66
CA VAL A 824 10.56 21.93 16.96
C VAL A 824 11.90 22.64 16.93
N LYS A 825 12.55 22.62 15.75
CA LYS A 825 13.75 23.42 15.51
C LYS A 825 13.29 24.86 15.63
N LYS A 826 13.54 25.48 16.79
CA LYS A 826 13.20 26.88 17.01
C LYS A 826 13.82 27.69 15.87
N PRO A 827 13.03 28.56 15.20
CA PRO A 827 13.53 29.34 14.08
C PRO A 827 14.83 30.06 14.47
N GLN A 828 15.83 29.99 13.62
CA GLN A 828 17.07 30.72 13.86
C GLN A 828 16.77 32.21 13.72
N HIS A 829 17.03 33.00 14.76
CA HIS A 829 16.86 34.45 14.69
C HIS A 829 17.97 35.09 13.85
N PHE A 830 17.59 35.72 12.75
CA PHE A 830 18.48 36.53 11.91
C PHE A 830 18.32 38.01 12.24
N ALA A 831 19.44 38.75 12.23
CA ALA A 831 19.39 40.20 12.40
C ALA A 831 18.98 40.85 11.07
N ALA A 832 17.89 41.62 11.08
CA ALA A 832 17.45 42.37 9.91
C ALA A 832 18.40 43.54 9.58
N PHE A 833 18.44 43.95 8.31
CA PHE A 833 19.02 45.25 7.94
C PHE A 833 18.06 46.37 8.35
N SER A 834 18.62 47.47 8.87
CA SER A 834 17.87 48.69 9.16
C SER A 834 17.77 49.57 7.91
N PHE A 835 16.59 50.10 7.61
CA PHE A 835 16.41 51.05 6.51
C PHE A 835 17.22 52.33 6.74
N PRO A 836 18.20 52.66 5.89
CA PRO A 836 19.10 53.81 6.10
C PRO A 836 18.47 55.16 5.69
N GLY A 837 17.25 55.17 5.17
CA GLY A 837 16.58 56.35 4.59
C GLY A 837 16.61 56.34 3.06
N LEU A 838 15.84 57.25 2.45
CA LEU A 838 15.69 57.35 1.00
C LEU A 838 17.02 57.75 0.33
N ASN A 839 17.47 56.98 -0.68
CA ASN A 839 18.68 57.27 -1.41
C ASN A 839 18.50 58.45 -2.39
N ALA A 840 19.45 59.38 -2.42
CA ALA A 840 19.41 60.54 -3.31
C ALA A 840 19.34 60.17 -4.81
N SER A 841 19.90 59.03 -5.21
CA SER A 841 19.85 58.53 -6.59
C SER A 841 18.45 58.08 -7.00
N LEU A 842 17.72 57.46 -6.06
CA LEU A 842 16.32 57.08 -6.25
C LEU A 842 15.44 58.33 -6.33
N GLU A 843 15.64 59.30 -5.44
CA GLU A 843 14.92 60.58 -5.52
C GLU A 843 15.18 61.32 -6.84
N ALA A 844 16.44 61.35 -7.31
CA ALA A 844 16.80 61.95 -8.60
C ALA A 844 16.12 61.23 -9.78
N PHE A 845 16.04 59.90 -9.74
CA PHE A 845 15.32 59.12 -10.74
C PHE A 845 13.82 59.47 -10.76
N ILE A 846 13.20 59.63 -9.60
CA ILE A 846 11.78 60.02 -9.49
C ILE A 846 11.53 61.40 -10.08
N ARG A 847 12.41 62.38 -9.81
CA ARG A 847 12.23 63.75 -10.30
C ARG A 847 12.52 63.92 -11.79
N THR A 848 13.47 63.15 -12.34
CA THR A 848 13.97 63.35 -13.71
C THR A 848 13.53 62.28 -14.70
N GLY A 849 13.06 61.12 -14.22
CA GLY A 849 12.74 59.94 -15.02
C GLY A 849 13.96 59.26 -15.66
N ARG A 850 15.19 59.71 -15.37
CA ARG A 850 16.43 59.19 -15.93
C ARG A 850 17.35 58.69 -14.83
N LEU A 851 18.01 57.55 -15.05
CA LEU A 851 18.97 57.02 -14.10
C LEU A 851 20.22 57.92 -14.02
N PRO A 852 20.71 58.25 -12.82
CA PRO A 852 22.00 58.90 -12.66
C PRO A 852 23.14 58.03 -13.25
N ALA A 853 24.12 58.66 -13.89
CA ALA A 853 25.14 57.98 -14.70
C ALA A 853 26.10 57.06 -13.90
N ASP A 854 26.20 57.21 -12.58
CA ASP A 854 27.29 56.61 -11.80
C ASP A 854 26.85 56.11 -10.43
N THR A 855 25.90 55.15 -10.40
CA THR A 855 25.36 54.63 -9.14
C THR A 855 25.29 53.11 -9.11
N ASN A 856 26.05 52.49 -8.21
CA ASN A 856 25.95 51.06 -7.85
C ASN A 856 24.64 50.72 -7.08
N TYR A 857 23.68 51.64 -7.05
CA TYR A 857 22.44 51.51 -6.30
C TYR A 857 21.38 50.68 -7.03
N PHE A 858 21.36 50.75 -8.36
CA PHE A 858 20.42 50.00 -9.18
C PHE A 858 21.11 48.76 -9.75
N THR A 859 20.50 47.60 -9.54
CA THR A 859 21.00 46.32 -10.04
C THR A 859 19.99 45.72 -11.00
N HIS A 860 20.44 45.19 -12.14
CA HIS A 860 19.55 44.47 -13.06
C HIS A 860 18.98 43.21 -12.41
N VAL A 861 17.68 42.93 -12.59
CA VAL A 861 17.03 41.81 -11.87
C VAL A 861 17.64 40.45 -12.17
N PHE A 862 18.08 40.17 -13.41
CA PHE A 862 18.77 38.90 -13.71
C PHE A 862 20.20 38.84 -13.15
N HIS A 863 20.85 39.99 -12.92
CA HIS A 863 22.11 40.03 -12.20
C HIS A 863 21.89 39.79 -10.70
N ALA A 864 20.83 40.35 -10.12
CA ALA A 864 20.41 40.03 -8.75
C ALA A 864 20.05 38.54 -8.61
N LEU A 865 19.25 38.02 -9.54
CA LEU A 865 18.87 36.60 -9.62
C LEU A 865 20.10 35.70 -9.68
N SER A 866 21.13 36.05 -10.48
CA SER A 866 22.37 35.27 -10.57
C SER A 866 23.16 35.18 -9.26
N LYS A 867 22.94 36.11 -8.31
CA LYS A 867 23.58 36.11 -6.99
C LYS A 867 22.89 35.22 -5.96
N THR A 868 21.63 34.84 -6.19
CA THR A 868 20.85 33.91 -5.35
C THR A 868 21.47 32.50 -5.37
N GLY A 869 21.18 31.67 -4.37
CA GLY A 869 21.68 30.29 -4.32
C GLY A 869 21.21 29.48 -5.54
N THR A 870 19.92 29.57 -5.86
CA THR A 870 19.34 28.96 -7.07
C THR A 870 19.98 29.49 -8.35
N GLY A 871 20.18 30.81 -8.46
CA GLY A 871 20.79 31.42 -9.65
C GLY A 871 22.23 30.97 -9.89
N ARG A 872 23.04 30.85 -8.82
CA ARG A 872 24.41 30.31 -8.89
C ARG A 872 24.43 28.84 -9.31
N LYS A 873 23.54 28.02 -8.72
CA LYS A 873 23.42 26.58 -9.03
C LYS A 873 23.18 26.33 -10.52
N TYR A 874 22.30 27.11 -11.15
CA TYR A 874 21.94 26.94 -12.56
C TYR A 874 22.72 27.84 -13.54
N LYS A 875 23.70 28.61 -13.04
CA LYS A 875 24.51 29.55 -13.82
C LYS A 875 23.63 30.51 -14.64
N VAL A 876 22.68 31.16 -13.98
CA VAL A 876 21.84 32.19 -14.61
C VAL A 876 22.74 33.27 -15.19
N GLN A 877 22.53 33.55 -16.48
CA GLN A 877 23.35 34.52 -17.17
C GLN A 877 22.89 35.95 -16.79
N PRO A 878 23.78 36.83 -16.29
CA PRO A 878 23.38 38.15 -15.79
C PRO A 878 23.02 39.17 -16.89
N LYS A 879 23.29 38.86 -18.17
CA LYS A 879 23.09 39.75 -19.33
C LYS A 879 22.23 39.12 -20.44
N VAL A 880 21.24 38.32 -20.06
CA VAL A 880 20.38 37.56 -21.00
C VAL A 880 19.50 38.47 -21.84
N THR A 881 19.01 39.54 -21.22
CA THR A 881 18.08 40.49 -21.82
C THR A 881 18.75 41.86 -21.95
N LYS A 882 18.32 42.64 -22.95
CA LYS A 882 18.63 44.07 -23.04
C LYS A 882 17.59 44.92 -22.30
N SER A 883 16.84 44.30 -21.40
CA SER A 883 15.72 44.96 -20.73
C SER A 883 16.22 45.96 -19.70
N LYS A 884 15.28 46.78 -19.22
CA LYS A 884 15.57 47.85 -18.27
C LYS A 884 14.84 47.63 -16.95
N LEU A 885 14.71 46.36 -16.53
CA LEU A 885 14.14 45.98 -15.25
C LEU A 885 15.23 45.89 -14.18
N LEU A 886 15.16 46.79 -13.22
CA LEU A 886 16.14 46.96 -12.16
C LEU A 886 15.50 46.78 -10.79
N GLU A 887 16.32 46.53 -9.78
CA GLU A 887 15.96 46.60 -8.36
C GLU A 887 16.91 47.55 -7.63
N THR A 888 16.45 48.15 -6.52
CA THR A 888 17.30 48.92 -5.62
C THR A 888 18.18 48.00 -4.77
N ALA A 889 19.35 48.50 -4.37
CA ALA A 889 20.25 47.76 -3.49
C ALA A 889 19.61 47.40 -2.14
N GLU A 890 18.67 48.22 -1.67
CA GLU A 890 17.94 47.97 -0.41
C GLU A 890 16.85 46.91 -0.55
N PHE A 891 16.24 46.73 -1.73
CA PHE A 891 15.28 45.65 -1.98
C PHE A 891 15.89 44.25 -1.70
N GLY A 892 17.15 44.05 -2.11
CA GLY A 892 17.89 42.81 -1.87
C GLY A 892 18.46 42.65 -0.45
N ARG A 893 18.35 43.65 0.43
CA ARG A 893 18.90 43.64 1.80
C ARG A 893 17.81 43.34 2.83
N THR A 894 17.55 42.06 3.07
CA THR A 894 16.57 41.63 4.09
C THR A 894 17.25 41.30 5.42
N ILE A 895 18.25 40.41 5.41
CA ILE A 895 18.93 39.92 6.62
C ILE A 895 20.45 40.05 6.52
N LYS A 896 21.12 40.22 7.65
CA LYS A 896 22.59 40.16 7.75
C LYS A 896 23.03 38.68 7.73
N PRO A 897 23.70 38.20 6.66
CA PRO A 897 24.08 36.80 6.57
C PRO A 897 25.13 36.43 7.63
N LYS A 898 24.96 35.26 8.27
CA LYS A 898 25.99 34.65 9.13
C LYS A 898 26.69 33.54 8.33
N GLY A 899 27.81 33.87 7.70
CA GLY A 899 28.57 32.93 6.86
C GLY A 899 28.00 32.78 5.45
N ASP A 900 28.28 31.64 4.79
CA ASP A 900 27.96 31.38 3.38
C ASP A 900 26.55 30.79 3.15
N LEU A 901 25.64 31.04 4.10
CA LEU A 901 24.25 30.56 4.02
C LEU A 901 23.49 31.28 2.89
N SER A 902 22.74 30.51 2.10
CA SER A 902 21.86 31.09 1.08
C SER A 902 20.80 32.00 1.71
N THR A 903 20.52 33.13 1.07
CA THR A 903 19.51 34.11 1.53
C THR A 903 18.17 33.93 0.81
N ASP A 904 18.02 32.86 0.05
CA ASP A 904 16.86 32.59 -0.83
C ASP A 904 15.52 32.53 -0.06
N ASP A 905 15.53 32.09 1.20
CA ASP A 905 14.33 32.05 2.06
C ASP A 905 13.82 33.44 2.50
N PHE A 906 14.65 34.48 2.34
CA PHE A 906 14.40 35.85 2.79
C PHE A 906 14.18 36.83 1.63
N LEU A 907 13.90 36.33 0.43
CA LEU A 907 13.56 37.15 -0.73
C LEU A 907 12.25 37.91 -0.49
N ARG A 908 12.25 39.22 -0.77
CA ARG A 908 11.07 40.06 -0.61
C ARG A 908 10.04 39.81 -1.72
N PRO A 909 8.73 39.83 -1.40
CA PRO A 909 7.69 39.87 -2.43
C PRO A 909 7.81 41.20 -3.21
N VAL A 910 7.55 41.13 -4.51
CA VAL A 910 7.58 42.32 -5.39
C VAL A 910 6.21 42.96 -5.33
N ASN A 911 6.11 44.09 -4.63
CA ASN A 911 4.83 44.78 -4.42
C ASN A 911 4.81 46.19 -5.01
N TRP A 912 5.97 46.85 -5.06
CA TRP A 912 6.11 48.25 -5.42
C TRP A 912 7.12 48.41 -6.54
N ILE A 913 6.70 49.06 -7.62
CA ILE A 913 7.53 49.22 -8.82
C ILE A 913 7.42 50.66 -9.30
N ILE A 914 8.54 51.28 -9.64
CA ILE A 914 8.56 52.61 -10.25
C ILE A 914 8.74 52.44 -11.75
N TRP A 915 7.85 53.02 -12.53
CA TRP A 915 7.91 53.06 -13.98
C TRP A 915 8.23 54.49 -14.46
N SER A 916 9.25 54.63 -15.32
CA SER A 916 9.55 55.89 -16.02
C SER A 916 9.14 55.79 -17.49
N SER A 917 8.23 56.65 -17.92
CA SER A 917 7.85 56.78 -19.33
C SER A 917 8.93 57.47 -20.17
N VAL A 918 9.83 58.24 -19.54
CA VAL A 918 10.91 58.97 -20.24
C VAL A 918 12.04 58.06 -20.66
N ALA A 919 12.41 57.11 -19.80
CA ALA A 919 13.55 56.21 -20.05
C ALA A 919 13.12 54.76 -20.37
N GLU A 920 11.82 54.45 -20.22
CA GLU A 920 11.23 53.10 -20.28
C GLU A 920 11.92 52.13 -19.30
N ILE A 921 12.14 52.60 -18.07
CA ILE A 921 12.85 51.87 -17.01
C ILE A 921 11.85 51.51 -15.91
N ALA A 922 11.92 50.26 -15.47
CA ALA A 922 11.18 49.75 -14.32
C ALA A 922 12.15 49.48 -13.16
N VAL A 923 11.85 49.99 -11.97
CA VAL A 923 12.67 49.79 -10.76
C VAL A 923 11.83 49.20 -9.64
N ILE A 924 12.19 48.03 -9.15
CA ILE A 924 11.60 47.38 -7.97
C ILE A 924 12.17 48.01 -6.71
N ILE A 925 11.30 48.39 -5.78
CA ILE A 925 11.66 49.03 -4.50
C ILE A 925 11.06 48.32 -3.30
N MET A 926 11.61 48.58 -2.11
CA MET A 926 11.03 48.09 -0.85
C MET A 926 9.87 48.96 -0.35
N PRO A 927 8.96 48.46 0.50
CA PRO A 927 7.84 49.22 1.05
C PRO A 927 8.24 50.54 1.74
N GLU A 928 9.37 50.55 2.45
CA GLU A 928 9.88 51.71 3.17
C GLU A 928 10.37 52.82 2.23
N GLU A 929 10.95 52.44 1.08
CA GLU A 929 11.26 53.38 0.00
C GLU A 929 9.97 53.93 -0.63
N ALA A 930 8.96 53.07 -0.84
CA ALA A 930 7.68 53.49 -1.40
C ALA A 930 6.97 54.50 -0.48
N GLU A 931 6.93 54.24 0.83
CA GLU A 931 6.34 55.16 1.82
C GLU A 931 6.99 56.55 1.80
N ALA A 932 8.32 56.61 1.74
CA ALA A 932 9.06 57.86 1.64
C ALA A 932 8.80 58.62 0.32
N LEU A 933 8.49 57.89 -0.76
CA LEU A 933 8.28 58.46 -2.09
C LEU A 933 6.84 58.91 -2.35
N ILE A 934 5.83 58.29 -1.72
CA ILE A 934 4.41 58.62 -1.92
C ILE A 934 4.13 60.13 -1.76
N PRO A 935 4.61 60.84 -0.71
CA PRO A 935 4.41 62.29 -0.57
C PRO A 935 5.04 63.10 -1.71
N ILE A 936 6.19 62.66 -2.22
CA ILE A 936 6.93 63.34 -3.30
C ILE A 936 6.17 63.18 -4.63
N MET A 937 5.65 61.98 -4.89
CA MET A 937 4.98 61.64 -6.15
C MET A 937 3.53 62.13 -6.23
N ARG A 938 2.89 62.42 -5.09
CA ARG A 938 1.56 63.05 -5.03
C ARG A 938 1.57 64.53 -5.43
N ASN A 939 2.71 65.22 -5.29
CA ASN A 939 2.87 66.59 -5.76
C ASN A 939 3.12 66.58 -7.27
N SER A 940 2.12 67.00 -8.05
CA SER A 940 2.07 66.90 -9.51
C SER A 940 3.27 67.55 -10.20
N GLY A 941 4.03 66.75 -10.96
CA GLY A 941 5.19 67.23 -11.75
C GLY A 941 6.30 66.21 -12.02
N VAL A 942 6.20 64.98 -11.49
CA VAL A 942 7.22 63.92 -11.70
C VAL A 942 6.92 63.06 -12.95
N PRO A 943 7.94 62.71 -13.76
CA PRO A 943 7.77 61.89 -14.97
C PRO A 943 7.76 60.36 -14.70
N THR A 944 7.58 59.95 -13.45
CA THR A 944 7.62 58.54 -13.01
C THR A 944 6.34 58.17 -12.26
N HIS A 945 5.94 56.90 -12.36
CA HIS A 945 4.73 56.35 -11.74
C HIS A 945 5.08 55.22 -10.77
N LEU A 946 4.58 55.28 -9.54
CA LEU A 946 4.64 54.19 -8.58
C LEU A 946 3.46 53.25 -8.81
N LEU A 947 3.75 52.03 -9.22
CA LEU A 947 2.81 50.97 -9.56
C LEU A 947 2.69 49.97 -8.41
N VAL A 948 1.46 49.57 -8.11
CA VAL A 948 1.17 48.45 -7.20
C VAL A 948 1.13 47.16 -8.00
N TYR A 949 1.91 46.18 -7.58
CA TYR A 949 1.99 44.87 -8.21
C TYR A 949 1.79 43.76 -7.17
N SER A 950 1.30 42.62 -7.63
CA SER A 950 1.37 41.36 -6.90
C SER A 950 1.48 40.25 -7.94
N ALA A 951 2.41 39.31 -7.73
CA ALA A 951 2.58 38.21 -8.67
C ALA A 951 1.29 37.39 -8.76
N PRO A 952 0.69 37.22 -9.96
CA PRO A 952 -0.50 36.39 -10.11
C PRO A 952 -0.23 34.93 -9.74
N ILE A 953 -0.66 34.52 -8.54
CA ILE A 953 -0.52 33.14 -8.05
C ILE A 953 -1.82 32.33 -8.19
N THR A 954 -2.96 33.01 -8.25
CA THR A 954 -4.25 32.41 -8.61
C THR A 954 -4.80 33.07 -9.87
N ARG A 955 -5.73 32.40 -10.53
CA ARG A 955 -6.35 32.92 -11.75
C ARG A 955 -7.04 34.28 -11.56
N LYS A 956 -7.69 34.52 -10.40
CA LYS A 956 -8.36 35.79 -10.09
C LYS A 956 -7.39 36.98 -9.92
N MET A 957 -6.09 36.70 -9.73
CA MET A 957 -5.06 37.73 -9.60
C MET A 957 -4.50 38.21 -10.96
N LEU A 958 -4.96 37.68 -12.10
CA LEU A 958 -4.53 38.13 -13.43
C LEU A 958 -4.70 39.65 -13.65
N ARG A 959 -5.65 40.29 -12.97
CA ARG A 959 -5.81 41.76 -12.95
C ARG A 959 -4.60 42.55 -12.46
N PHE A 960 -3.65 41.93 -11.76
CA PHE A 960 -2.40 42.59 -11.34
C PHE A 960 -1.30 42.49 -12.41
N ASN A 961 -1.52 41.67 -13.44
CA ASN A 961 -0.56 41.37 -14.47
C ASN A 961 -0.40 42.49 -15.52
N ASP A 962 -1.45 43.28 -15.69
CA ASP A 962 -1.45 44.44 -16.59
C ASP A 962 -0.75 45.68 -16.00
N LEU A 963 -0.41 45.65 -14.70
CA LEU A 963 0.25 46.73 -13.96
C LEU A 963 -0.57 48.04 -13.87
N THR A 964 -1.88 47.97 -14.15
CA THR A 964 -2.79 49.12 -14.14
C THR A 964 -3.67 49.20 -12.89
N PHE A 965 -3.59 48.21 -11.99
CA PHE A 965 -4.42 48.10 -10.79
C PHE A 965 -4.45 49.39 -9.95
N HIS A 966 -3.28 49.96 -9.66
CA HIS A 966 -3.17 51.25 -8.99
C HIS A 966 -1.82 51.91 -9.30
N SER A 967 -1.83 53.22 -9.56
CA SER A 967 -0.62 54.00 -9.84
C SER A 967 -0.66 55.40 -9.23
N ILE A 968 0.51 55.89 -8.78
CA ILE A 968 0.69 57.23 -8.21
C ILE A 968 1.91 57.91 -8.86
N PRO A 969 1.76 59.04 -9.58
CA PRO A 969 0.50 59.58 -10.11
C PRO A 969 -0.17 58.60 -11.12
N PRO A 970 -1.46 58.80 -11.45
CA PRO A 970 -2.17 57.93 -12.39
C PRO A 970 -1.45 57.81 -13.73
N LEU A 971 -1.38 56.59 -14.26
CA LEU A 971 -0.90 56.31 -15.62
C LEU A 971 -1.85 56.91 -16.67
N PRO A 972 -1.36 57.23 -17.88
CA PRO A 972 -2.21 57.57 -19.02
C PRO A 972 -3.22 56.45 -19.34
N ASN A 973 -4.45 56.82 -19.74
CA ASN A 973 -5.53 55.84 -20.00
C ASN A 973 -5.22 54.87 -21.16
N ASP A 974 -4.31 55.23 -22.06
CA ASP A 974 -3.85 54.45 -23.19
C ASP A 974 -2.56 53.67 -22.92
N TRP A 975 -1.99 53.80 -21.72
CA TRP A 975 -0.76 53.11 -21.36
C TRP A 975 -0.98 51.61 -21.27
N LYS A 976 -0.09 50.84 -21.90
CA LYS A 976 0.00 49.40 -21.77
C LYS A 976 1.41 49.02 -21.36
N ALA A 977 1.51 48.09 -20.42
CA ALA A 977 2.80 47.54 -20.01
C ALA A 977 3.50 46.86 -21.21
N PRO A 978 4.79 47.13 -21.47
CA PRO A 978 5.54 46.39 -22.47
C PRO A 978 5.58 44.89 -22.15
N LYS A 979 5.46 44.02 -23.16
CA LYS A 979 5.48 42.55 -22.96
C LYS A 979 6.72 42.03 -22.25
N TRP A 980 7.89 42.60 -22.57
CA TRP A 980 9.14 42.24 -21.88
C TRP A 980 9.06 42.54 -20.37
N PHE A 981 8.37 43.63 -19.99
CA PHE A 981 8.24 44.03 -18.60
C PHE A 981 7.34 43.04 -17.85
N GLN A 982 6.20 42.64 -18.41
CA GLN A 982 5.29 41.66 -17.80
C GLN A 982 5.96 40.29 -17.62
N VAL A 983 6.64 39.78 -18.66
CA VAL A 983 7.25 38.45 -18.64
C VAL A 983 8.44 38.40 -17.67
N GLU A 984 9.36 39.35 -17.76
CA GLU A 984 10.56 39.33 -16.89
C GLU A 984 10.22 39.62 -15.43
N LEU A 985 9.31 40.56 -15.17
CA LEU A 985 8.80 40.82 -13.83
C LEU A 985 8.07 39.59 -13.29
N GLY A 986 7.24 38.93 -14.10
CA GLY A 986 6.51 37.73 -13.71
C GLY A 986 7.45 36.58 -13.31
N ILE A 987 8.51 36.32 -14.10
CA ILE A 987 9.52 35.31 -13.77
C ILE A 987 10.27 35.69 -12.50
N TYR A 988 10.75 36.93 -12.40
CA TYR A 988 11.47 37.39 -11.22
C TYR A 988 10.61 37.33 -9.96
N ALA A 989 9.34 37.74 -10.06
CA ALA A 989 8.40 37.79 -8.95
C ALA A 989 7.87 36.41 -8.50
N GLY A 990 8.03 35.39 -9.37
CA GLY A 990 7.53 34.04 -9.16
C GLY A 990 6.01 33.91 -9.39
N ARG A 991 5.54 34.45 -10.52
CA ARG A 991 4.15 34.37 -11.02
C ARG A 991 3.80 32.95 -11.48
N LEU A 992 2.57 32.51 -11.22
CA LEU A 992 2.05 31.20 -11.63
C LEU A 992 1.05 31.27 -12.79
N TYR A 993 0.23 32.32 -12.86
CA TYR A 993 -0.79 32.52 -13.91
C TYR A 993 -0.41 33.69 -14.83
N PHE A 994 -0.68 33.54 -16.13
CA PHE A 994 -0.39 34.55 -17.16
C PHE A 994 -1.40 34.45 -18.31
N GLU A 995 -1.41 35.43 -19.21
CA GLU A 995 -2.30 35.44 -20.39
C GLU A 995 -1.66 34.75 -21.59
N TRP A 996 -2.46 34.15 -22.47
CA TRP A 996 -1.97 33.34 -23.60
C TRP A 996 -1.00 34.11 -24.52
N ASP A 997 -1.24 35.41 -24.71
CA ASP A 997 -0.45 36.27 -25.60
C ASP A 997 0.98 36.55 -25.09
N GLU A 998 1.31 36.12 -23.88
CA GLU A 998 2.65 36.18 -23.27
C GLU A 998 3.46 34.88 -23.45
N TYR A 999 2.81 33.77 -23.83
CA TYR A 999 3.41 32.43 -23.85
C TYR A 999 4.65 32.36 -24.76
N ASP A 1000 4.56 32.87 -25.99
CA ASP A 1000 5.67 32.82 -26.94
C ASP A 1000 6.88 33.66 -26.51
N ALA A 1001 6.63 34.84 -25.92
CA ALA A 1001 7.68 35.71 -25.40
C ALA A 1001 8.41 35.06 -24.21
N MET A 1002 7.66 34.35 -23.36
CA MET A 1002 8.20 33.60 -22.23
C MET A 1002 9.03 32.40 -22.67
N CYS A 1003 8.51 31.60 -23.61
CA CYS A 1003 9.25 30.49 -24.21
C CYS A 1003 10.54 30.97 -24.86
N SER A 1004 10.50 32.09 -25.58
CA SER A 1004 11.68 32.70 -26.20
C SER A 1004 12.73 33.12 -25.16
N LEU A 1005 12.33 33.75 -24.06
CA LEU A 1005 13.23 34.15 -22.97
C LEU A 1005 13.86 32.94 -22.26
N LEU A 1006 13.09 31.86 -22.09
CA LEU A 1006 13.56 30.60 -21.50
C LEU A 1006 14.40 29.76 -22.49
N GLY A 1007 14.44 30.13 -23.78
CA GLY A 1007 15.17 29.41 -24.82
C GLY A 1007 14.50 28.11 -25.27
N ILE A 1008 13.17 28.05 -25.21
CA ILE A 1008 12.32 26.92 -25.67
C ILE A 1008 11.95 27.18 -27.15
N GLN A 1009 12.48 26.38 -28.09
CA GLN A 1009 12.23 26.56 -29.53
C GLN A 1009 10.91 25.88 -29.96
N ASN A 1010 10.04 26.63 -30.66
CA ASN A 1010 8.72 26.19 -31.16
C ASN A 1010 8.75 25.57 -32.58
N GLY A 1011 9.92 25.24 -33.14
CA GLY A 1011 10.11 25.07 -34.60
C GLY A 1011 10.32 23.67 -35.20
N GLU A 1012 10.51 22.60 -34.42
CA GLU A 1012 10.73 21.23 -34.98
C GLU A 1012 9.60 20.26 -34.60
N LEU A 1013 8.34 20.71 -34.71
CA LEU A 1013 7.15 19.92 -34.37
C LEU A 1013 6.05 19.98 -35.44
N GLY A 1014 6.45 20.06 -36.72
CA GLY A 1014 5.50 20.03 -37.84
C GLY A 1014 6.11 19.43 -39.11
N ASN A 1015 5.39 18.45 -39.66
CA ASN A 1015 5.62 17.69 -40.90
C ASN A 1015 6.60 16.50 -40.82
N GLN A 1016 6.06 15.35 -40.39
CA GLN A 1016 6.10 14.11 -41.17
C GLN A 1016 5.03 13.16 -40.63
N ALA A 1017 3.78 13.51 -40.95
CA ALA A 1017 2.71 12.54 -41.06
C ALA A 1017 2.58 12.22 -42.55
N GLN A 1018 3.34 11.25 -43.02
CA GLN A 1018 3.02 10.40 -44.16
C GLN A 1018 3.94 9.19 -44.11
N ASP A 1019 3.31 8.03 -44.14
CA ASP A 1019 3.89 6.70 -44.11
C ASP A 1019 5.02 6.54 -45.14
N GLU A 1020 6.15 5.96 -44.72
CA GLU A 1020 6.96 5.10 -45.59
C GLU A 1020 7.87 4.20 -44.72
N GLU A 1021 7.77 2.89 -44.95
CA GLU A 1021 8.59 1.84 -44.33
C GLU A 1021 10.09 2.05 -44.65
N PRO A 1022 11.03 1.72 -43.75
CA PRO A 1022 12.44 1.75 -44.09
C PRO A 1022 12.85 0.45 -44.78
N THR A 1023 13.01 0.49 -46.10
CA THR A 1023 13.86 -0.46 -46.83
C THR A 1023 15.34 -0.13 -46.62
N GLU A 1024 16.11 -1.17 -46.33
CA GLU A 1024 17.57 -1.18 -46.27
C GLU A 1024 18.20 -0.74 -47.60
N THR A 1025 19.17 0.18 -47.56
CA THR A 1025 20.43 0.10 -48.31
C THR A 1025 21.46 1.12 -47.82
N ASP A 1026 22.70 0.65 -47.68
CA ASP A 1026 23.91 1.40 -47.41
C ASP A 1026 24.20 2.49 -48.46
N THR A 1027 24.81 3.61 -48.05
CA THR A 1027 26.09 4.08 -48.61
C THR A 1027 26.61 5.32 -47.88
N ASP A 1028 27.87 5.22 -47.45
CA ASP A 1028 28.70 6.33 -46.99
C ASP A 1028 28.89 7.38 -48.09
N ALA A 1029 28.54 8.64 -47.79
CA ALA A 1029 29.07 9.80 -48.49
C ALA A 1029 29.08 11.01 -47.55
N GLU A 1030 30.28 11.35 -47.06
CA GLU A 1030 30.60 12.63 -46.46
C GLU A 1030 30.19 13.76 -47.40
N THR A 1031 29.20 14.55 -47.01
CA THR A 1031 29.02 15.90 -47.54
C THR A 1031 28.74 16.84 -46.38
N GLU A 1032 29.71 17.69 -46.09
CA GLU A 1032 29.60 18.85 -45.22
C GLU A 1032 28.50 19.79 -45.76
N ILE A 1033 27.26 19.57 -45.33
CA ILE A 1033 26.23 20.60 -45.41
C ILE A 1033 26.36 21.41 -44.13
N SER A 1034 27.00 22.57 -44.29
CA SER A 1034 27.12 23.65 -43.32
C SER A 1034 25.80 23.85 -42.57
N LYS A 1035 25.77 23.39 -41.31
CA LYS A 1035 24.73 23.74 -40.34
C LYS A 1035 24.62 25.26 -40.30
N PRO A 1036 23.43 25.86 -40.43
CA PRO A 1036 23.27 27.26 -40.10
C PRO A 1036 23.62 27.40 -38.61
N GLN A 1037 24.64 28.18 -38.31
CA GLN A 1037 24.94 28.63 -36.95
C GLN A 1037 23.77 29.51 -36.47
N THR A 1038 22.68 28.90 -36.02
CA THR A 1038 21.64 29.62 -35.29
C THR A 1038 22.13 29.83 -33.86
N ASN A 1039 22.73 31.01 -33.65
CA ASN A 1039 22.97 31.72 -32.38
C ASN A 1039 22.64 30.94 -31.09
N LEU A 1040 23.66 30.32 -30.51
CA LEU A 1040 23.65 29.72 -29.17
C LEU A 1040 23.64 30.74 -28.00
N GLU A 1041 23.48 32.05 -28.27
CA GLU A 1041 23.84 33.14 -27.34
C GLU A 1041 22.72 33.60 -26.37
N HIS A 1042 21.51 33.07 -26.42
CA HIS A 1042 20.38 33.56 -25.59
C HIS A 1042 19.67 32.47 -24.78
N LYS A 1043 20.34 31.84 -23.81
CA LYS A 1043 19.66 30.98 -22.81
C LYS A 1043 19.79 31.56 -21.41
N LEU A 1044 18.65 31.76 -20.73
CA LEU A 1044 18.58 32.31 -19.36
C LEU A 1044 19.44 31.54 -18.36
N ALA A 1045 19.42 30.21 -18.44
CA ALA A 1045 20.16 29.29 -17.58
C ALA A 1045 20.60 28.05 -18.37
N LYS A 1046 21.56 27.28 -17.82
CA LYS A 1046 22.02 26.02 -18.45
C LYS A 1046 20.88 25.00 -18.61
N SER A 1047 20.00 24.93 -17.61
CA SER A 1047 18.81 24.05 -17.58
C SER A 1047 17.59 24.89 -17.19
N PRO A 1048 16.96 25.60 -18.14
CA PRO A 1048 15.97 26.65 -17.86
C PRO A 1048 14.69 26.14 -17.17
N LEU A 1049 14.22 24.94 -17.54
CA LEU A 1049 13.02 24.33 -16.95
C LEU A 1049 13.24 23.94 -15.49
N THR A 1050 14.34 23.25 -15.19
CA THR A 1050 14.70 22.86 -13.81
C THR A 1050 15.00 24.08 -12.93
N PHE A 1051 15.66 25.10 -13.52
CA PHE A 1051 15.85 26.39 -12.85
C PHE A 1051 14.51 27.01 -12.47
N LEU A 1052 13.55 27.06 -13.40
CA LEU A 1052 12.24 27.64 -13.18
C LEU A 1052 11.47 26.89 -12.08
N GLN A 1053 11.53 25.55 -12.05
CA GLN A 1053 10.94 24.74 -10.99
C GLN A 1053 11.52 25.09 -9.60
N GLU A 1054 12.85 25.10 -9.46
CA GLU A 1054 13.47 25.43 -8.16
C GLU A 1054 13.28 26.89 -7.77
N TRP A 1055 13.28 27.81 -8.76
CA TRP A 1055 13.05 29.23 -8.50
C TRP A 1055 11.63 29.49 -8.02
N LEU A 1056 10.62 28.89 -8.66
CA LEU A 1056 9.23 28.98 -8.20
C LEU A 1056 9.07 28.35 -6.81
N ALA A 1057 9.69 27.20 -6.56
CA ALA A 1057 9.66 26.58 -5.23
C ALA A 1057 10.25 27.51 -4.15
N VAL A 1058 11.35 28.20 -4.43
CA VAL A 1058 11.92 29.21 -3.52
C VAL A 1058 10.95 30.38 -3.32
N ARG A 1059 10.44 30.97 -4.41
CA ARG A 1059 9.51 32.12 -4.36
C ARG A 1059 8.18 31.80 -3.69
N ARG A 1060 7.79 30.52 -3.69
CA ARG A 1060 6.56 29.99 -3.09
C ARG A 1060 6.82 29.17 -1.82
N ARG A 1061 8.03 29.21 -1.23
CA ARG A 1061 8.36 28.51 0.02
C ARG A 1061 8.00 27.01 0.04
N GLY A 1062 8.18 26.33 -1.10
CA GLY A 1062 7.95 24.89 -1.25
C GLY A 1062 6.50 24.47 -1.50
N GLN A 1063 5.58 25.41 -1.73
CA GLN A 1063 4.19 25.14 -2.09
C GLN A 1063 4.07 24.50 -3.48
N ASP A 1064 3.05 23.66 -3.70
CA ASP A 1064 2.80 23.05 -5.00
C ASP A 1064 2.24 24.06 -6.00
N PHE A 1065 2.77 24.03 -7.22
CA PHE A 1065 2.35 24.87 -8.34
C PHE A 1065 2.20 24.07 -9.64
N ALA A 1066 2.26 22.74 -9.58
CA ALA A 1066 2.25 21.86 -10.75
C ALA A 1066 0.99 22.03 -11.62
N HIS A 1067 -0.14 22.43 -11.01
CA HIS A 1067 -1.44 22.65 -11.65
C HIS A 1067 -1.66 24.08 -12.17
N SER A 1068 -0.62 24.91 -12.26
CA SER A 1068 -0.69 26.26 -12.85
C SER A 1068 -0.11 26.31 -14.27
N PRO A 1069 -0.42 27.36 -15.08
CA PRO A 1069 0.24 27.59 -16.36
C PRO A 1069 1.77 27.56 -16.27
N MET A 1070 2.35 28.27 -15.30
CA MET A 1070 3.80 28.28 -15.10
C MET A 1070 4.32 26.92 -14.63
N GLY A 1071 3.53 26.17 -13.85
CA GLY A 1071 3.80 24.79 -13.50
C GLY A 1071 3.93 23.91 -14.73
N PHE A 1072 2.98 23.99 -15.67
CA PHE A 1072 3.04 23.26 -16.94
C PHE A 1072 4.29 23.61 -17.75
N VAL A 1073 4.59 24.90 -17.90
CA VAL A 1073 5.81 25.37 -18.58
C VAL A 1073 7.07 24.80 -17.92
N SER A 1074 7.19 24.90 -16.59
CA SER A 1074 8.34 24.41 -15.82
C SER A 1074 8.55 22.89 -15.93
N HIS A 1075 7.47 22.13 -16.10
CA HIS A 1075 7.50 20.67 -16.32
C HIS A 1075 7.71 20.28 -17.79
N GLY A 1076 7.77 21.25 -18.70
CA GLY A 1076 7.88 21.02 -20.14
C GLY A 1076 6.60 20.48 -20.77
N LYS A 1077 5.44 20.67 -20.13
CA LYS A 1077 4.14 20.33 -20.73
C LYS A 1077 3.73 21.41 -21.73
N ARG A 1078 3.21 21.01 -22.89
CA ARG A 1078 2.72 21.94 -23.91
C ARG A 1078 1.42 22.59 -23.44
N LEU A 1079 1.36 23.93 -23.49
CA LEU A 1079 0.12 24.68 -23.35
C LEU A 1079 -0.49 24.96 -24.73
N GLN A 1080 -1.81 24.96 -24.80
CA GLN A 1080 -2.59 25.35 -25.98
C GLN A 1080 -3.58 26.44 -25.57
N GLU A 1081 -4.03 27.26 -26.52
CA GLU A 1081 -4.94 28.39 -26.28
C GLU A 1081 -6.28 27.94 -25.67
N ASP A 1082 -6.74 26.74 -25.99
CA ASP A 1082 -7.98 26.14 -25.51
C ASP A 1082 -7.87 25.52 -24.10
N HIS A 1083 -6.69 25.57 -23.48
CA HIS A 1083 -6.46 25.02 -22.14
C HIS A 1083 -7.35 25.73 -21.11
N VAL A 1084 -7.83 24.99 -20.10
CA VAL A 1084 -8.76 25.48 -19.05
C VAL A 1084 -8.24 26.73 -18.32
N PHE A 1085 -6.92 26.93 -18.30
CA PHE A 1085 -6.28 28.10 -17.72
C PHE A 1085 -6.63 29.42 -18.44
N PHE A 1086 -6.86 29.36 -19.76
CA PHE A 1086 -7.05 30.53 -20.62
C PHE A 1086 -8.50 30.72 -21.11
N LYS A 1087 -9.39 29.75 -20.87
CA LYS A 1087 -10.82 29.86 -21.24
C LYS A 1087 -11.50 31.00 -20.47
N ALA A 1088 -11.94 32.08 -21.12
CA ALA A 1088 -12.65 33.18 -20.46
C ALA A 1088 -13.71 32.64 -19.48
N ALA A 1089 -13.64 33.07 -18.22
CA ALA A 1089 -14.81 32.90 -17.35
C ALA A 1089 -15.91 33.74 -17.99
N ASP A 1090 -17.06 33.15 -18.30
CA ASP A 1090 -18.27 33.90 -18.58
C ASP A 1090 -18.60 34.69 -17.31
N ILE A 1091 -18.00 35.88 -17.19
CA ILE A 1091 -18.45 36.90 -16.27
C ILE A 1091 -19.75 37.37 -16.88
N GLU A 1092 -20.85 36.80 -16.37
CA GLU A 1092 -22.19 37.29 -16.65
C GLU A 1092 -22.20 38.81 -16.54
N ASN A 1093 -22.55 39.45 -17.67
CA ASN A 1093 -23.09 40.80 -17.73
C ASN A 1093 -24.47 40.82 -17.03
N GLY A 1094 -24.46 40.61 -15.71
CA GLY A 1094 -25.63 40.54 -14.84
C GLY A 1094 -25.56 41.48 -13.63
N LEU A 1095 -24.60 42.40 -13.57
CA LEU A 1095 -24.61 43.49 -12.59
C LEU A 1095 -25.13 44.76 -13.28
N SER A 1096 -26.45 44.80 -13.43
CA SER A 1096 -27.17 46.06 -13.52
C SER A 1096 -26.79 46.93 -12.33
N GLN A 1097 -26.50 48.20 -12.62
CA GLN A 1097 -26.28 49.28 -11.65
C GLN A 1097 -27.28 49.21 -10.48
N GLU A 1098 -26.84 48.71 -9.32
CA GLU A 1098 -27.45 49.08 -8.05
C GLU A 1098 -26.39 49.54 -7.07
N THR A 1099 -26.66 50.73 -6.58
CA THR A 1099 -25.88 51.53 -5.65
C THR A 1099 -25.95 50.87 -4.27
N VAL A 1100 -24.89 50.17 -3.84
CA VAL A 1100 -24.75 49.79 -2.42
C VAL A 1100 -23.68 50.67 -1.78
N LEU A 1101 -24.02 51.95 -1.69
CA LEU A 1101 -23.55 52.84 -0.64
C LEU A 1101 -24.79 53.44 0.01
N ALA A 1102 -25.21 52.88 1.14
CA ALA A 1102 -26.14 53.53 2.05
C ALA A 1102 -26.09 52.89 3.44
N PRO A 1103 -26.39 53.67 4.50
CA PRO A 1103 -25.68 53.65 5.76
C PRO A 1103 -26.42 52.88 6.84
N ILE A 1104 -25.67 52.31 7.79
CA ILE A 1104 -26.24 51.79 9.02
C ILE A 1104 -26.81 52.97 9.81
N ARG A 1105 -28.15 53.06 9.86
CA ARG A 1105 -28.89 53.95 10.76
C ARG A 1105 -28.76 53.41 12.19
N LEU A 1106 -28.12 54.19 13.05
CA LEU A 1106 -28.30 54.11 14.50
C LEU A 1106 -29.78 54.35 14.83
N SER A 1107 -30.38 53.41 15.56
CA SER A 1107 -31.60 53.68 16.33
C SER A 1107 -31.32 53.40 17.80
N SER A 1108 -31.62 54.43 18.57
CA SER A 1108 -31.36 54.67 19.98
C SER A 1108 -32.35 53.94 20.90
N SER A 1109 -31.82 53.29 21.93
CA SER A 1109 -32.42 53.27 23.27
C SER A 1109 -31.33 53.10 24.31
N ALA A 1110 -31.06 54.19 25.03
CA ALA A 1110 -30.37 54.23 26.32
C ALA A 1110 -31.17 53.40 27.36
N GLU A 1111 -30.64 52.91 28.48
CA GLU A 1111 -29.79 53.58 29.49
C GLU A 1111 -29.01 52.56 30.36
N ASN A 1112 -27.85 53.04 30.86
CA ASN A 1112 -27.14 52.74 32.12
C ASN A 1112 -26.62 51.30 32.38
N ASP A 1113 -25.38 51.05 32.81
CA ASP A 1113 -24.24 51.80 33.38
C ASP A 1113 -22.96 51.07 32.90
N GLY A 1114 -21.75 51.60 32.68
CA GLY A 1114 -20.98 52.60 33.40
C GLY A 1114 -19.52 52.10 33.46
N GLN A 1115 -18.64 52.76 32.69
CA GLN A 1115 -17.18 52.90 32.86
C GLN A 1115 -16.17 51.86 32.30
N ASP A 1116 -15.54 52.33 31.20
CA ASP A 1116 -14.11 52.39 30.86
C ASP A 1116 -13.34 51.13 30.40
N HIS A 1117 -13.09 51.08 29.09
CA HIS A 1117 -12.23 50.12 28.40
C HIS A 1117 -10.88 50.76 28.05
N GLY A 1118 -9.80 50.19 28.60
CA GLY A 1118 -8.45 50.24 28.04
C GLY A 1118 -8.18 49.01 27.17
N TYR A 1119 -7.75 49.25 25.95
CA TYR A 1119 -7.51 48.32 24.85
C TYR A 1119 -6.17 47.57 25.01
N TYR A 1120 -6.16 46.22 25.01
CA TYR A 1120 -5.10 45.37 24.43
C TYR A 1120 -5.65 43.94 24.24
N GLY A 1121 -5.64 43.46 22.99
CA GLY A 1121 -5.91 42.08 22.64
C GLY A 1121 -4.67 41.21 22.84
N VAL A 1122 -4.86 40.07 23.49
CA VAL A 1122 -3.96 38.91 23.46
C VAL A 1122 -4.86 37.68 23.44
N ASP A 1123 -4.55 36.77 22.51
CA ASP A 1123 -5.14 35.44 22.40
C ASP A 1123 -5.07 34.69 23.73
N ASP A 1124 -6.23 34.29 24.25
CA ASP A 1124 -6.34 33.29 25.31
C ASP A 1124 -7.28 32.17 24.85
N MET A 1125 -6.65 31.03 24.56
CA MET A 1125 -7.29 29.73 24.49
C MET A 1125 -7.59 29.31 25.93
N GLY A 1126 -8.81 29.62 26.38
CA GLY A 1126 -9.30 29.24 27.70
C GLY A 1126 -9.26 27.73 27.95
N ALA A 1127 -8.43 27.37 28.92
CA ALA A 1127 -8.39 26.11 29.63
C ALA A 1127 -9.61 25.93 30.56
N ASN A 1128 -9.83 24.71 31.03
CA ASN A 1128 -10.34 24.42 32.38
C ASN A 1128 -9.40 23.34 32.94
N GLU A 1129 -8.39 23.71 33.72
CA GLU A 1129 -8.37 24.01 35.16
C GLU A 1129 -8.58 22.79 36.08
N ALA A 1130 -7.50 22.44 36.79
CA ALA A 1130 -7.55 22.02 38.19
C ALA A 1130 -6.18 22.30 38.89
N ARG A 1131 -6.05 23.55 39.36
CA ARG A 1131 -5.44 24.05 40.61
C ARG A 1131 -4.14 23.43 41.17
N ASP A 1132 -3.07 24.23 41.01
CA ASP A 1132 -2.08 24.72 41.98
C ASP A 1132 -1.89 24.04 43.35
N SER A 1133 -0.63 23.68 43.64
CA SER A 1133 0.19 24.41 44.63
C SER A 1133 1.68 24.07 44.50
N ASP A 1134 2.51 25.09 44.32
CA ASP A 1134 3.98 25.04 44.39
C ASP A 1134 4.48 24.60 45.78
N SER A 1135 5.45 23.68 45.79
CA SER A 1135 6.53 23.72 46.78
C SER A 1135 7.77 23.04 46.21
N SER A 1136 8.86 23.80 46.15
CA SER A 1136 10.24 23.32 46.04
C SER A 1136 10.55 22.25 47.07
N ASP A 1137 11.15 21.13 46.67
CA ASP A 1137 12.37 20.58 47.26
C ASP A 1137 12.81 19.30 46.54
N ASP A 1138 14.13 19.08 46.55
CA ASP A 1138 14.81 17.85 46.16
C ASP A 1138 14.11 16.62 46.77
N ASP A 1139 13.70 15.62 45.98
CA ASP A 1139 13.53 14.28 46.52
C ASP A 1139 13.72 13.16 45.50
N LYS A 1140 14.52 12.17 45.93
CA LYS A 1140 14.81 10.91 45.27
C LYS A 1140 13.52 10.08 45.14
N ILE A 1141 13.30 9.50 43.96
CA ILE A 1141 12.24 8.51 43.77
C ILE A 1141 12.71 7.16 44.31
N GLU A 1142 12.17 6.77 45.48
CA GLU A 1142 12.18 5.43 46.04
C GLU A 1142 10.98 4.65 45.47
N TYR A 1143 11.19 3.39 45.05
CA TYR A 1143 10.12 2.52 44.56
C TYR A 1143 9.42 1.84 45.75
N ASP A 1144 8.09 2.00 45.85
CA ASP A 1144 7.27 1.31 46.83
C ASP A 1144 6.93 -0.12 46.34
N GLU A 1145 7.49 -1.13 47.02
CA GLU A 1145 7.28 -2.57 46.78
C GLU A 1145 6.07 -3.15 47.55
N SER A 1146 5.09 -2.34 47.96
CA SER A 1146 3.98 -2.82 48.80
C SER A 1146 2.60 -2.89 48.13
N GLU A 1147 2.52 -3.43 46.90
CA GLU A 1147 1.25 -3.85 46.29
C GLU A 1147 1.22 -5.32 45.83
N TYR A 1148 1.95 -6.21 46.51
CA TYR A 1148 1.77 -7.66 46.33
C TYR A 1148 2.06 -8.45 47.60
N ALA A 1149 1.20 -8.34 48.63
CA ALA A 1149 0.93 -9.45 49.56
C ALA A 1149 -0.12 -9.07 50.62
N SER A 1150 -1.29 -9.70 50.58
CA SER A 1150 -1.96 -10.11 51.82
C SER A 1150 -2.82 -11.35 51.58
N ALA A 1151 -2.32 -12.49 52.07
CA ALA A 1151 -3.09 -13.55 52.72
C ALA A 1151 -2.12 -14.46 53.48
N SER A 1152 -1.96 -14.17 54.78
CA SER A 1152 -1.56 -15.09 55.86
C SER A 1152 -2.46 -16.35 55.86
N SER A 1153 -2.17 -17.51 56.43
CA SER A 1153 -1.41 -18.03 57.59
C SER A 1153 -1.28 -19.57 57.37
N SER A 1154 -0.50 -20.42 58.03
CA SER A 1154 -0.10 -20.61 59.43
C SER A 1154 0.86 -21.81 59.50
N ASP A 1155 1.75 -21.79 60.49
CA ASP A 1155 2.72 -22.80 60.98
C ASP A 1155 3.99 -23.11 60.16
#